data_AF-A0A948USS3-F1
#
_entry.id   AF-A0A948USS3-F1
#
_cell.length_a   1.000
_cell.length_b   1.000
_cell.length_c   1.000
_cell.angle_alpha   90.00
_cell.angle_beta   90.00
_cell.angle_gamma   90.00
#
_symmetry.space_group_name_H-M   'P 1'
#
loop_
_entity.id
_entity.type
_entity.pdbx_description
1 polymer ?
#
loop_
_entity_poly.entity_id
_entity_poly.type
_entity_poly.pdbx_seq_one_letter_code
_entity_poly.pdbx_strand_id
1 'polypeptide(L)'
;MITVIKRNGRTEQLDITKIQKYTSAAVKDLSNVSQSELEVDAQIQFRDGITSKEIQQTLIKTAVDKIDIDAPNWTFVASRLFLFNLYHQVNGFTGYGSLQTYFERGEKEGRILFGLKEMYNLDVLEKHIKPERDMLFNYLGVKTLYDRYLIKDRNSDPIELPQHMFMAIAMFLAQREEKREEWAIKIYDMISQFEVMLATPTLSNARTTRHQLSSCYIGSTPDNIEGIFDAYKEMAMLSKFGGGIGWDWTQVRSMGSYIDGHKNAAGGTVPFLKITNDIAIAVDQLGTRKGAIAVYLEPWHIDINDFLDLKKNSGEERRRAHDLFPSLWLNDLFMKRVQEDGIWTLFDPYDCGALAAVHGEEFNKMYLEFEQNEALIKEKVKAKVLWKKILTSYFETGSPFLCFKDNANKANPNDHYGVIRSSNLCTEIFQNTEPNHYKIKFIFENGDSISYEEDELVTVDSGLVKPAKKVTALDSLGGLPIYVVEKEKVDGATAVCNLASINLSRVNTKEDIDRIVPIAVRALDNVIDLNFYPVEKVKRTNMRSRSIGLGVMGEAQMLAEKQIMWGSQEHFDKIDEIMESVSYNTINASSDIALEKGAYPEFAGSKWSRGIMPHDHATAEVINLVDRGGLFASTYEWDELRAKVKRQGMRNGYLMAVAPTSSISILTGTTQAIEPVFKRKWFEENLSGLIPVVVPNLSPDTWAYYTPAYDLDQRVLIRAAAIRQKWIDQGQSLNIFITLDKASGKYLNDIYMLAWKLGLKSTYYLRSQSPELASDVEDRSMECVGCQ
;
A
#
# COMPACT_ATOMS: atom_id res chain seq x y z
N MET A 1 -34.40 43.54 9.79
CA MET A 1 -34.60 42.11 10.10
C MET A 1 -34.15 41.31 8.89
N ILE A 2 -33.27 40.34 9.06
CA ILE A 2 -32.69 39.54 7.98
C ILE A 2 -33.73 38.52 7.48
N THR A 3 -33.94 38.48 6.17
CA THR A 3 -34.73 37.45 5.48
C THR A 3 -33.84 36.31 5.00
N VAL A 4 -34.36 35.07 4.99
CA VAL A 4 -33.65 33.85 4.59
C VAL A 4 -34.37 33.17 3.45
N ILE A 5 -33.62 32.79 2.41
CA ILE A 5 -34.13 32.01 1.28
C ILE A 5 -33.90 30.51 1.56
N LYS A 6 -34.99 29.74 1.65
CA LYS A 6 -34.95 28.29 1.86
C LYS A 6 -34.49 27.54 0.61
N ARG A 7 -34.07 26.28 0.80
CA ARG A 7 -33.68 25.37 -0.29
C ARG A 7 -34.78 25.18 -1.34
N ASN A 8 -36.05 25.35 -0.97
CA ASN A 8 -37.21 25.29 -1.88
C ASN A 8 -37.60 26.64 -2.49
N GLY A 9 -36.77 27.68 -2.32
CA GLY A 9 -37.01 29.03 -2.86
C GLY A 9 -37.93 29.93 -2.04
N ARG A 10 -38.53 29.42 -0.95
CA ARG A 10 -39.39 30.23 -0.07
C ARG A 10 -38.56 31.19 0.78
N THR A 11 -39.02 32.43 0.90
CA THR A 11 -38.45 33.41 1.84
C THR A 11 -39.17 33.35 3.19
N GLU A 12 -38.42 33.29 4.28
CA GLU A 12 -38.94 33.44 5.64
C GLU A 12 -38.05 34.39 6.46
N GLN A 13 -38.53 34.84 7.62
CA GLN A 13 -37.68 35.59 8.55
C GLN A 13 -36.63 34.65 9.17
N LEU A 14 -35.42 35.16 9.41
CA LEU A 14 -34.37 34.42 10.09
C LEU A 14 -34.85 33.98 11.48
N ASP A 15 -34.99 32.68 11.67
CA ASP A 15 -35.30 32.06 12.95
C ASP A 15 -34.01 31.56 13.60
N ILE A 16 -33.50 32.33 14.56
CA ILE A 16 -32.26 32.04 15.29
C ILE A 16 -32.39 30.74 16.09
N THR A 17 -33.59 30.39 16.57
CA THR A 17 -33.79 29.17 17.37
C THR A 17 -33.46 27.90 16.58
N LYS A 18 -33.69 27.92 15.25
CA LYS A 18 -33.29 26.82 14.36
C LYS A 18 -31.78 26.68 14.26
N ILE A 19 -31.04 27.78 14.27
CA ILE A 19 -29.56 27.77 14.28
C ILE A 19 -29.06 27.26 15.63
N GLN A 20 -29.59 27.81 16.72
CA GLN A 20 -29.23 27.44 18.10
C GLN A 20 -29.38 25.95 18.39
N LYS A 21 -30.41 25.31 17.82
CA LYS A 21 -30.59 23.85 17.93
C LYS A 21 -29.37 23.08 17.41
N TYR A 22 -28.85 23.43 16.23
CA TYR A 22 -27.75 22.70 15.60
C TYR A 22 -26.38 23.12 16.15
N THR A 23 -26.19 24.40 16.49
CA THR A 23 -24.95 24.88 17.13
C THR A 23 -24.79 24.29 18.54
N SER A 24 -25.87 24.25 19.33
CA SER A 24 -25.87 23.60 20.65
C SER A 24 -25.54 22.10 20.55
N ALA A 25 -26.16 21.39 19.60
CA ALA A 25 -25.85 19.99 19.35
C ALA A 25 -24.40 19.79 18.87
N ALA A 26 -23.86 20.70 18.08
CA ALA A 26 -22.50 20.61 17.54
C ALA A 26 -21.42 20.78 18.62
N VAL A 27 -21.63 21.63 19.63
CA VAL A 27 -20.65 21.85 20.72
C VAL A 27 -20.80 20.88 21.90
N LYS A 28 -21.85 20.05 21.91
CA LYS A 28 -22.19 19.18 23.03
C LYS A 28 -21.03 18.25 23.42
N ASP A 29 -20.73 18.14 24.71
CA ASP A 29 -19.70 17.25 25.26
C ASP A 29 -18.28 17.49 24.71
N LEU A 30 -17.99 18.70 24.23
CA LEU A 30 -16.65 19.12 23.79
C LEU A 30 -16.09 20.19 24.72
N SER A 31 -14.84 20.04 25.15
CA SER A 31 -14.13 21.06 25.92
C SER A 31 -13.53 22.12 25.01
N ASN A 32 -13.32 23.33 25.57
CA ASN A 32 -12.67 24.47 24.90
C ASN A 32 -13.34 24.91 23.58
N VAL A 33 -14.65 24.75 23.47
CA VAL A 33 -15.47 25.27 22.37
C VAL A 33 -16.70 25.99 22.95
N SER A 34 -17.25 26.96 22.22
CA SER A 34 -18.36 27.79 22.71
C SER A 34 -19.45 27.99 21.64
N GLN A 35 -20.69 27.68 22.01
CA GLN A 35 -21.86 27.93 21.15
C GLN A 35 -21.99 29.43 20.86
N SER A 36 -21.90 30.28 21.89
CA SER A 36 -22.08 31.72 21.75
C SER A 36 -20.99 32.33 20.87
N GLU A 37 -19.75 31.86 20.99
CA GLU A 37 -18.64 32.31 20.16
C GLU A 37 -18.88 31.96 18.68
N LEU A 38 -19.28 30.71 18.39
CA LEU A 38 -19.64 30.29 17.04
C LEU A 38 -20.76 31.16 16.45
N GLU A 39 -21.81 31.41 17.24
CA GLU A 39 -22.98 32.16 16.79
C GLU A 39 -22.68 33.62 16.52
N VAL A 40 -21.93 34.29 17.40
CA VAL A 40 -21.56 35.70 17.22
C VAL A 40 -20.70 35.88 15.98
N ASP A 41 -19.65 35.07 15.82
CA ASP A 41 -18.71 35.22 14.71
C ASP A 41 -19.33 34.84 13.35
N ALA A 42 -20.26 33.87 13.35
CA ALA A 42 -21.01 33.52 12.14
C ALA A 42 -22.07 34.59 11.79
N GLN A 43 -22.77 35.14 12.77
CA GLN A 43 -23.82 36.15 12.54
C GLN A 43 -23.28 37.43 11.89
N ILE A 44 -22.04 37.82 12.20
CA ILE A 44 -21.36 38.96 11.56
C ILE A 44 -21.31 38.81 10.03
N GLN A 45 -21.33 37.58 9.53
CA GLN A 45 -21.25 37.27 8.10
C GLN A 45 -22.63 37.11 7.42
N PHE A 46 -23.74 37.19 8.17
CA PHE A 46 -25.08 37.06 7.62
C PHE A 46 -25.56 38.36 6.95
N ARG A 47 -26.09 38.22 5.74
CA ARG A 47 -26.67 39.32 4.93
C ARG A 47 -28.16 39.11 4.70
N ASP A 48 -28.89 40.19 4.42
CA ASP A 48 -30.29 40.07 4.00
C ASP A 48 -30.41 39.26 2.70
N GLY A 49 -31.40 38.36 2.64
CA GLY A 49 -31.57 37.41 1.55
C GLY A 49 -30.59 36.23 1.55
N ILE A 50 -29.83 36.01 2.63
CA ILE A 50 -28.93 34.85 2.74
C ILE A 50 -29.70 33.54 2.60
N THR A 51 -29.13 32.58 1.88
CA THR A 51 -29.74 31.27 1.71
C THR A 51 -29.47 30.39 2.93
N SER A 52 -30.39 29.46 3.20
CA SER A 52 -30.18 28.41 4.21
C SER A 52 -28.92 27.55 3.97
N LYS A 53 -28.46 27.43 2.72
CA LYS A 53 -27.21 26.75 2.36
C LYS A 53 -25.99 27.58 2.77
N GLU A 54 -26.01 28.88 2.48
CA GLU A 54 -24.94 29.81 2.89
C GLU A 54 -24.82 29.89 4.41
N ILE A 55 -25.93 29.95 5.16
CA ILE A 55 -25.89 29.94 6.64
C ILE A 55 -25.10 28.72 7.16
N GLN A 56 -25.38 27.53 6.63
CA GLN A 56 -24.68 26.31 7.04
C GLN A 56 -23.18 26.35 6.67
N GLN A 57 -22.86 26.82 5.47
CA GLN A 57 -21.47 26.97 5.03
C GLN A 57 -20.69 27.98 5.90
N THR A 58 -21.32 29.10 6.26
CA THR A 58 -20.74 30.11 7.17
C THR A 58 -20.46 29.52 8.55
N LEU A 59 -21.40 28.76 9.13
CA LEU A 59 -21.19 28.12 10.44
C LEU A 59 -20.05 27.10 10.40
N ILE A 60 -20.00 26.25 9.37
CA ILE A 60 -18.93 25.27 9.19
C ILE A 60 -17.59 26.00 9.04
N LYS A 61 -17.49 26.99 8.15
CA LYS A 61 -16.27 27.75 7.93
C LYS A 61 -15.79 28.45 9.22
N THR A 62 -16.70 29.08 9.95
CA THR A 62 -16.38 29.74 11.22
C THR A 62 -15.82 28.75 12.24
N ALA A 63 -16.38 27.54 12.32
CA ALA A 63 -15.82 26.49 13.18
C ALA A 63 -14.45 25.99 12.69
N VAL A 64 -14.22 25.89 11.37
CA VAL A 64 -12.92 25.49 10.79
C VAL A 64 -11.85 26.53 11.08
N ASP A 65 -12.15 27.81 10.91
CA ASP A 65 -11.21 28.92 11.13
C ASP A 65 -10.77 29.03 12.60
N LYS A 66 -11.50 28.37 13.53
CA LYS A 66 -11.20 28.31 14.97
C LYS A 66 -10.35 27.12 15.40
N ILE A 67 -10.03 26.20 14.48
CA ILE A 67 -9.19 25.03 14.80
C ILE A 67 -7.76 25.52 15.06
N ASP A 68 -7.32 25.39 16.31
CA ASP A 68 -5.96 25.72 16.73
C ASP A 68 -5.46 24.74 17.80
N ILE A 69 -4.16 24.82 18.13
CA ILE A 69 -3.49 24.06 19.19
C ILE A 69 -4.21 24.20 20.53
N ASP A 70 -4.72 25.41 20.82
CA ASP A 70 -5.34 25.75 22.10
C ASP A 70 -6.80 25.26 22.18
N ALA A 71 -7.42 25.03 21.01
CA ALA A 71 -8.82 24.64 20.87
C ALA A 71 -9.02 23.62 19.71
N PRO A 72 -8.38 22.44 19.77
CA PRO A 72 -8.40 21.48 18.65
C PRO A 72 -9.80 20.90 18.42
N ASN A 73 -10.64 20.87 19.45
CA ASN A 73 -11.99 20.30 19.40
C ASN A 73 -12.97 21.03 18.48
N TRP A 74 -12.63 22.23 17.98
CA TRP A 74 -13.39 22.89 16.93
C TRP A 74 -13.51 22.04 15.66
N THR A 75 -12.57 21.12 15.41
CA THR A 75 -12.66 20.17 14.30
C THR A 75 -13.89 19.26 14.39
N PHE A 76 -14.29 18.86 15.60
CA PHE A 76 -15.49 18.05 15.82
C PHE A 76 -16.76 18.89 15.69
N VAL A 77 -16.73 20.17 16.09
CA VAL A 77 -17.85 21.10 15.87
C VAL A 77 -18.10 21.28 14.37
N ALA A 78 -17.04 21.57 13.60
CA ALA A 78 -17.11 21.70 12.15
C ALA A 78 -17.60 20.40 11.48
N SER A 79 -17.10 19.25 11.92
CA SER A 79 -17.55 17.92 11.45
C SER A 79 -19.05 17.69 11.69
N ARG A 80 -19.54 17.95 12.90
CA ARG A 80 -20.95 17.75 13.28
C ARG A 80 -21.88 18.66 12.46
N LEU A 81 -21.52 19.93 12.29
CA LEU A 81 -22.27 20.86 11.45
C LEU A 81 -22.29 20.39 9.98
N PHE A 82 -21.17 19.86 9.48
CA PHE A 82 -21.09 19.26 8.15
C PHE A 82 -22.01 18.05 8.01
N LEU A 83 -22.00 17.12 8.98
CA LEU A 83 -22.87 15.95 9.01
C LEU A 83 -24.35 16.32 9.05
N PHE A 84 -24.74 17.30 9.86
CA PHE A 84 -26.14 17.77 9.90
C PHE A 84 -26.61 18.33 8.56
N ASN A 85 -25.71 18.98 7.81
CA ASN A 85 -25.99 19.40 6.44
C ASN A 85 -26.12 18.20 5.50
N LEU A 86 -25.16 17.27 5.57
CA LEU A 86 -25.12 16.07 4.75
C LEU A 86 -26.39 15.21 4.91
N TYR A 87 -26.87 15.01 6.14
CA TYR A 87 -28.13 14.31 6.39
C TYR A 87 -29.30 14.93 5.62
N HIS A 88 -29.42 16.27 5.66
CA HIS A 88 -30.46 16.96 4.91
C HIS A 88 -30.26 16.89 3.39
N GLN A 89 -29.02 16.86 2.91
CA GLN A 89 -28.76 16.69 1.47
C GLN A 89 -29.18 15.31 0.97
N VAL A 90 -28.92 14.26 1.76
CA VAL A 90 -29.24 12.88 1.36
C VAL A 90 -30.72 12.57 1.59
N ASN A 91 -31.26 12.86 2.78
CA ASN A 91 -32.58 12.39 3.23
C ASN A 91 -33.65 13.49 3.29
N GLY A 92 -33.28 14.77 3.20
CA GLY A 92 -34.20 15.90 3.41
C GLY A 92 -34.48 16.24 4.88
N PHE A 93 -33.98 15.46 5.83
CA PHE A 93 -34.08 15.71 7.28
C PHE A 93 -32.77 15.32 8.01
N THR A 94 -32.61 15.72 9.26
CA THR A 94 -31.46 15.29 10.10
C THR A 94 -31.65 13.87 10.60
N GLY A 95 -30.79 12.96 10.15
CA GLY A 95 -30.78 11.56 10.54
C GLY A 95 -30.67 10.64 9.34
N TYR A 96 -30.93 9.35 9.60
CA TYR A 96 -30.85 8.28 8.62
C TYR A 96 -32.25 7.90 8.11
N GLY A 97 -32.36 7.70 6.80
CA GLY A 97 -33.46 6.94 6.21
C GLY A 97 -33.25 5.44 6.35
N SER A 98 -34.25 4.64 5.95
CA SER A 98 -34.14 3.17 5.98
C SER A 98 -33.02 2.66 5.08
N LEU A 99 -32.42 1.54 5.45
CA LEU A 99 -31.42 0.84 4.66
C LEU A 99 -32.01 0.37 3.32
N GLN A 100 -33.29 -0.03 3.32
CA GLN A 100 -34.05 -0.37 2.11
C GLN A 100 -34.06 0.80 1.12
N THR A 101 -34.46 2.00 1.56
CA THR A 101 -34.53 3.19 0.68
C THR A 101 -33.16 3.58 0.14
N TYR A 102 -32.10 3.43 0.95
CA TYR A 102 -30.72 3.67 0.51
C TYR A 102 -30.33 2.74 -0.65
N PHE A 103 -30.54 1.42 -0.51
CA PHE A 103 -30.22 0.48 -1.58
C PHE A 103 -31.07 0.70 -2.83
N GLU A 104 -32.39 0.88 -2.68
CA GLU A 104 -33.29 1.14 -3.81
C GLU A 104 -32.87 2.38 -4.61
N ARG A 105 -32.47 3.46 -3.92
CA ARG A 105 -31.95 4.66 -4.57
C ARG A 105 -30.63 4.37 -5.29
N GLY A 106 -29.68 3.72 -4.63
CA GLY A 106 -28.37 3.43 -5.21
C GLY A 106 -28.42 2.50 -6.43
N GLU A 107 -29.32 1.50 -6.40
CA GLU A 107 -29.57 0.61 -7.53
C GLU A 107 -30.25 1.33 -8.69
N LYS A 108 -31.26 2.16 -8.41
CA LYS A 108 -31.94 2.97 -9.44
C LYS A 108 -30.97 3.91 -10.16
N GLU A 109 -30.04 4.53 -9.42
CA GLU A 109 -28.98 5.37 -10.00
C GLU A 109 -27.87 4.56 -10.71
N GLY A 110 -27.88 3.22 -10.59
CA GLY A 110 -26.87 2.32 -11.16
C GLY A 110 -25.51 2.42 -10.47
N ARG A 111 -25.48 2.88 -9.22
CA ARG A 111 -24.26 3.12 -8.43
C ARG A 111 -23.96 2.01 -7.43
N ILE A 112 -24.98 1.33 -6.92
CA ILE A 112 -24.86 0.20 -6.00
C ILE A 112 -25.14 -1.11 -6.73
N LEU A 113 -24.44 -2.18 -6.33
CA LEU A 113 -24.61 -3.53 -6.86
C LEU A 113 -26.06 -4.03 -6.68
N PHE A 114 -26.68 -4.41 -7.79
CA PHE A 114 -28.02 -5.00 -7.79
C PHE A 114 -28.01 -6.41 -7.16
N GLY A 115 -29.01 -6.72 -6.33
CA GLY A 115 -29.17 -8.04 -5.72
C GLY A 115 -28.52 -8.17 -4.34
N LEU A 116 -27.69 -7.20 -3.91
CA LEU A 116 -26.98 -7.30 -2.63
C LEU A 116 -27.96 -7.24 -1.44
N LYS A 117 -28.98 -6.37 -1.51
CA LYS A 117 -29.93 -6.20 -0.40
C LYS A 117 -30.82 -7.45 -0.19
N GLU A 118 -31.17 -8.15 -1.26
CA GLU A 118 -32.02 -9.35 -1.24
C GLU A 118 -31.35 -10.56 -0.57
N MET A 119 -30.02 -10.51 -0.39
CA MET A 119 -29.27 -11.58 0.28
C MET A 119 -29.37 -11.54 1.80
N TYR A 120 -29.98 -10.50 2.37
CA TYR A 120 -29.95 -10.17 3.80
C TYR A 120 -31.32 -9.87 4.37
N ASN A 121 -31.46 -10.09 5.68
CA ASN A 121 -32.53 -9.46 6.45
C ASN A 121 -32.14 -8.02 6.83
N LEU A 122 -32.62 -7.04 6.05
CA LEU A 122 -32.27 -5.64 6.27
C LEU A 122 -32.80 -5.07 7.59
N ASP A 123 -33.92 -5.56 8.12
CA ASP A 123 -34.46 -5.08 9.40
C ASP A 123 -33.53 -5.37 10.57
N VAL A 124 -32.83 -6.52 10.51
CA VAL A 124 -31.81 -6.90 11.51
C VAL A 124 -30.62 -5.96 11.42
N LEU A 125 -30.11 -5.72 10.21
CA LEU A 125 -28.95 -4.86 9.99
C LEU A 125 -29.24 -3.39 10.30
N GLU A 126 -30.42 -2.90 9.90
CA GLU A 126 -30.86 -1.51 10.16
C GLU A 126 -30.96 -1.22 11.67
N LYS A 127 -31.48 -2.15 12.47
CA LYS A 127 -31.54 -2.01 13.94
C LYS A 127 -30.16 -1.98 14.59
N HIS A 128 -29.14 -2.53 13.93
CA HIS A 128 -27.78 -2.56 14.44
C HIS A 128 -26.98 -1.30 14.09
N ILE A 129 -27.36 -0.57 13.04
CA ILE A 129 -26.71 0.70 12.66
C ILE A 129 -26.71 1.67 13.86
N LYS A 130 -25.53 2.29 14.09
CA LYS A 130 -25.25 3.25 15.17
C LYS A 130 -24.93 4.64 14.60
N PRO A 131 -25.95 5.49 14.33
CA PRO A 131 -25.75 6.84 13.80
C PRO A 131 -24.83 7.72 14.65
N GLU A 132 -24.78 7.48 15.96
CA GLU A 132 -23.89 8.19 16.89
C GLU A 132 -22.40 8.04 16.55
N ARG A 133 -22.01 6.99 15.81
CA ARG A 133 -20.62 6.78 15.36
C ARG A 133 -20.18 7.81 14.32
N ASP A 134 -21.11 8.53 13.67
CA ASP A 134 -20.75 9.67 12.81
C ASP A 134 -20.07 10.79 13.60
N MET A 135 -20.34 10.89 14.91
CA MET A 135 -19.75 11.93 15.76
C MET A 135 -18.27 11.66 16.08
N LEU A 136 -17.73 10.51 15.67
CA LEU A 136 -16.31 10.17 15.80
C LEU A 136 -15.44 10.89 14.75
N PHE A 137 -16.01 11.33 13.63
CA PHE A 137 -15.25 12.00 12.58
C PHE A 137 -14.79 13.39 13.02
N ASN A 138 -13.51 13.69 12.79
CA ASN A 138 -13.04 15.07 12.72
C ASN A 138 -13.43 15.70 11.37
N TYR A 139 -13.25 17.03 11.21
CA TYR A 139 -13.74 17.72 10.02
C TYR A 139 -13.05 17.24 8.74
N LEU A 140 -11.72 17.09 8.79
CA LEU A 140 -10.97 16.62 7.63
C LEU A 140 -11.41 15.21 7.21
N GLY A 141 -11.59 14.30 8.18
CA GLY A 141 -12.00 12.92 7.94
C GLY A 141 -13.37 12.81 7.27
N VAL A 142 -14.40 13.51 7.80
CA VAL A 142 -15.74 13.50 7.17
C VAL A 142 -15.74 14.19 5.81
N LYS A 143 -14.93 15.23 5.63
CA LYS A 143 -14.80 15.92 4.35
C LYS A 143 -14.15 15.02 3.31
N THR A 144 -13.08 14.33 3.65
CA THR A 144 -12.43 13.33 2.80
C THR A 144 -13.37 12.17 2.48
N LEU A 145 -14.12 11.67 3.46
CA LEU A 145 -15.16 10.67 3.27
C LEU A 145 -16.17 11.13 2.21
N TYR A 146 -16.71 12.33 2.35
CA TYR A 146 -17.67 12.91 1.41
C TYR A 146 -17.08 13.14 0.01
N ASP A 147 -15.85 13.63 -0.08
CA ASP A 147 -15.23 13.97 -1.36
C ASP A 147 -14.88 12.72 -2.17
N ARG A 148 -14.34 11.68 -1.51
CA ARG A 148 -13.70 10.55 -2.18
C ARG A 148 -14.43 9.20 -2.05
N TYR A 149 -15.23 9.00 -1.02
CA TYR A 149 -15.77 7.67 -0.68
C TYR A 149 -17.28 7.56 -0.84
N LEU A 150 -18.05 8.55 -0.37
CA LEU A 150 -19.51 8.49 -0.43
C LEU A 150 -20.02 8.51 -1.88
N ILE A 151 -20.98 7.65 -2.17
CA ILE A 151 -21.62 7.60 -3.49
C ILE A 151 -22.41 8.88 -3.76
N LYS A 152 -22.21 9.41 -4.96
CA LYS A 152 -22.97 10.52 -5.53
C LYS A 152 -23.72 10.06 -6.78
N ASP A 153 -24.86 10.69 -7.05
CA ASP A 153 -25.61 10.45 -8.29
C ASP A 153 -24.91 11.08 -9.52
N ARG A 154 -25.63 11.19 -10.64
CA ARG A 154 -25.11 11.76 -11.88
C ARG A 154 -24.95 13.28 -11.84
N ASN A 155 -25.66 13.95 -10.94
CA ASN A 155 -25.57 15.40 -10.73
C ASN A 155 -24.51 15.76 -9.67
N SER A 156 -23.76 14.77 -9.19
CA SER A 156 -22.79 14.90 -8.09
C SER A 156 -23.43 15.21 -6.73
N ASP A 157 -24.73 14.95 -6.57
CA ASP A 157 -25.40 15.07 -5.28
C ASP A 157 -25.18 13.80 -4.45
N PRO A 158 -24.91 13.92 -3.13
CA PRO A 158 -24.69 12.76 -2.27
C PRO A 158 -25.97 11.93 -2.12
N ILE A 159 -25.83 10.60 -2.21
CA ILE A 159 -26.93 9.66 -2.01
C ILE A 159 -26.67 8.65 -0.89
N GLU A 160 -25.55 8.80 -0.19
CA GLU A 160 -25.06 7.88 0.83
C GLU A 160 -24.63 8.63 2.09
N LEU A 161 -24.84 8.01 3.25
CA LEU A 161 -24.36 8.47 4.55
C LEU A 161 -23.31 7.52 5.13
N PRO A 162 -22.46 7.98 6.07
CA PRO A 162 -21.33 7.17 6.56
C PRO A 162 -21.73 5.79 7.07
N GLN A 163 -22.76 5.66 7.93
CA GLN A 163 -23.14 4.35 8.46
C GLN A 163 -23.80 3.45 7.40
N HIS A 164 -24.52 4.01 6.43
CA HIS A 164 -25.03 3.24 5.29
C HIS A 164 -23.88 2.70 4.44
N MET A 165 -22.86 3.52 4.18
CA MET A 165 -21.65 3.10 3.47
C MET A 165 -20.96 1.94 4.19
N PHE A 166 -20.70 2.08 5.50
CA PHE A 166 -20.04 1.03 6.28
C PHE A 166 -20.85 -0.27 6.31
N MET A 167 -22.17 -0.19 6.54
CA MET A 167 -23.03 -1.38 6.52
C MET A 167 -23.04 -2.05 5.13
N ALA A 168 -23.14 -1.28 4.05
CA ALA A 168 -23.14 -1.82 2.69
C ALA A 168 -21.80 -2.49 2.32
N ILE A 169 -20.67 -1.91 2.75
CA ILE A 169 -19.34 -2.54 2.60
C ILE A 169 -19.28 -3.86 3.38
N ALA A 170 -19.77 -3.86 4.63
CA ALA A 170 -19.78 -5.06 5.46
C ALA A 170 -20.66 -6.17 4.88
N MET A 171 -21.85 -5.82 4.38
CA MET A 171 -22.74 -6.73 3.64
C MET A 171 -22.06 -7.27 2.38
N PHE A 172 -21.33 -6.44 1.63
CA PHE A 172 -20.63 -6.93 0.45
C PHE A 172 -19.54 -7.96 0.85
N LEU A 173 -18.73 -7.66 1.86
CA LEU A 173 -17.65 -8.56 2.29
C LEU A 173 -18.16 -9.85 2.95
N ALA A 174 -19.34 -9.84 3.55
CA ALA A 174 -19.96 -11.01 4.18
C ALA A 174 -20.85 -11.83 3.22
N GLN A 175 -21.03 -11.44 1.96
CA GLN A 175 -22.06 -12.02 1.08
C GLN A 175 -21.89 -13.52 0.78
N ARG A 176 -20.68 -14.06 0.94
CA ARG A 176 -20.38 -15.50 0.76
C ARG A 176 -20.21 -16.24 2.09
N GLU A 177 -20.44 -15.59 3.22
CA GLU A 177 -20.46 -16.26 4.52
C GLU A 177 -21.75 -17.05 4.72
N GLU A 178 -21.70 -18.15 5.48
CA GLU A 178 -22.92 -18.90 5.83
C GLU A 178 -23.83 -18.08 6.74
N LYS A 179 -23.24 -17.43 7.75
CA LYS A 179 -23.94 -16.52 8.68
C LYS A 179 -23.72 -15.07 8.26
N ARG A 180 -24.31 -14.68 7.13
CA ARG A 180 -24.07 -13.39 6.48
C ARG A 180 -24.32 -12.19 7.40
N GLU A 181 -25.45 -12.16 8.10
CA GLU A 181 -25.80 -11.04 8.99
C GLU A 181 -24.84 -10.93 10.16
N GLU A 182 -24.44 -12.05 10.77
CA GLU A 182 -23.51 -12.07 11.90
C GLU A 182 -22.15 -11.49 11.48
N TRP A 183 -21.63 -11.89 10.32
CA TRP A 183 -20.37 -11.38 9.80
C TRP A 183 -20.47 -9.93 9.32
N ALA A 184 -21.58 -9.55 8.68
CA ALA A 184 -21.83 -8.15 8.30
C ALA A 184 -21.84 -7.24 9.54
N ILE A 185 -22.47 -7.68 10.63
CA ILE A 185 -22.48 -6.94 11.91
C ILE A 185 -21.05 -6.80 12.48
N LYS A 186 -20.29 -7.90 12.55
CA LYS A 186 -18.90 -7.87 13.06
C LYS A 186 -18.01 -6.94 12.25
N ILE A 187 -18.09 -7.00 10.92
CA ILE A 187 -17.30 -6.15 10.03
C ILE A 187 -17.76 -4.70 10.14
N TYR A 188 -19.07 -4.45 10.21
CA TYR A 188 -19.63 -3.11 10.41
C TYR A 188 -19.13 -2.47 11.70
N ASP A 189 -19.18 -3.19 12.82
CA ASP A 189 -18.71 -2.68 14.11
C ASP A 189 -17.23 -2.33 14.06
N MET A 190 -16.40 -3.25 13.54
CA MET A 190 -14.96 -3.04 13.37
C MET A 190 -14.63 -1.76 12.58
N ILE A 191 -15.25 -1.56 11.41
CA ILE A 191 -14.91 -0.43 10.54
C ILE A 191 -15.56 0.88 11.00
N SER A 192 -16.81 0.85 11.49
CA SER A 192 -17.53 2.08 11.90
C SER A 192 -17.07 2.61 13.25
N GLN A 193 -16.42 1.79 14.08
CA GLN A 193 -15.72 2.24 15.30
C GLN A 193 -14.28 2.69 15.05
N PHE A 194 -13.82 2.63 13.79
CA PHE A 194 -12.44 2.93 13.39
C PHE A 194 -11.39 2.04 14.07
N GLU A 195 -11.75 0.81 14.45
CA GLU A 195 -10.82 -0.15 15.07
C GLU A 195 -9.86 -0.74 14.02
N VAL A 196 -10.39 -1.07 12.85
CA VAL A 196 -9.62 -1.45 11.65
C VAL A 196 -10.24 -0.74 10.46
N MET A 197 -9.41 -0.18 9.59
CA MET A 197 -9.89 0.44 8.36
C MET A 197 -9.39 -0.33 7.15
N LEU A 198 -10.30 -0.60 6.22
CA LEU A 198 -10.01 -1.27 4.96
C LEU A 198 -9.28 -0.31 4.02
N ALA A 199 -8.51 -0.85 3.08
CA ALA A 199 -7.83 -0.02 2.08
C ALA A 199 -8.81 0.79 1.23
N THR A 200 -8.32 1.93 0.72
CA THR A 200 -9.08 2.88 -0.12
C THR A 200 -9.91 2.20 -1.21
N PRO A 201 -9.38 1.28 -2.04
CA PRO A 201 -10.18 0.68 -3.11
C PRO A 201 -11.32 -0.19 -2.58
N THR A 202 -11.13 -0.88 -1.45
CA THR A 202 -12.20 -1.64 -0.82
C THR A 202 -13.31 -0.71 -0.30
N LEU A 203 -12.96 0.37 0.40
CA LEU A 203 -13.92 1.37 0.87
C LEU A 203 -14.68 2.03 -0.29
N SER A 204 -13.98 2.40 -1.36
CA SER A 204 -14.57 3.07 -2.51
C SER A 204 -15.43 2.14 -3.37
N ASN A 205 -15.11 0.84 -3.46
CA ASN A 205 -15.67 -0.02 -4.51
C ASN A 205 -16.51 -1.21 -4.04
N ALA A 206 -16.43 -1.65 -2.77
CA ALA A 206 -17.11 -2.89 -2.33
C ALA A 206 -18.60 -2.93 -2.69
N ARG A 207 -19.40 -1.91 -2.32
CA ARG A 207 -20.84 -1.88 -2.64
C ARG A 207 -21.20 -1.47 -4.07
N THR A 208 -20.23 -1.13 -4.93
CA THR A 208 -20.50 -0.55 -6.25
C THR A 208 -20.64 -1.62 -7.33
N THR A 209 -21.05 -1.21 -8.53
CA THR A 209 -21.20 -2.11 -9.69
C THR A 209 -19.86 -2.59 -10.28
N ARG A 210 -18.73 -1.99 -9.88
CA ARG A 210 -17.37 -2.41 -10.27
C ARG A 210 -16.49 -2.50 -9.03
N HIS A 211 -16.48 -3.67 -8.41
CA HIS A 211 -15.83 -3.94 -7.13
C HIS A 211 -14.36 -4.37 -7.29
N GLN A 212 -13.50 -3.47 -7.80
CA GLN A 212 -12.05 -3.67 -7.67
C GLN A 212 -11.58 -3.19 -6.28
N LEU A 213 -11.28 -4.14 -5.42
CA LEU A 213 -10.99 -3.98 -3.99
C LEU A 213 -9.50 -3.89 -3.69
N SER A 214 -8.67 -4.37 -4.61
CA SER A 214 -7.21 -4.41 -4.51
C SER A 214 -6.57 -3.43 -5.51
N SER A 215 -5.48 -2.78 -5.11
CA SER A 215 -4.81 -1.77 -5.94
C SER A 215 -3.29 -1.82 -5.85
N CYS A 216 -2.69 -2.91 -5.38
CA CYS A 216 -1.24 -3.03 -5.24
C CYS A 216 -0.77 -4.27 -5.98
N TYR A 217 0.12 -4.09 -6.96
CA TYR A 217 0.58 -5.16 -7.85
C TYR A 217 2.10 -5.21 -7.96
N ILE A 218 2.63 -6.42 -8.13
CA ILE A 218 4.06 -6.66 -8.34
C ILE A 218 4.26 -7.62 -9.50
N GLY A 219 5.14 -7.28 -10.43
CA GLY A 219 5.51 -8.14 -11.55
C GLY A 219 6.98 -8.07 -11.90
N SER A 220 7.35 -8.76 -12.96
CA SER A 220 8.71 -8.84 -13.46
C SER A 220 8.71 -8.99 -14.98
N THR A 221 9.67 -8.34 -15.64
CA THR A 221 9.82 -8.33 -17.10
C THR A 221 10.88 -9.34 -17.54
N PRO A 222 10.58 -10.25 -18.49
CA PRO A 222 11.60 -11.11 -19.10
C PRO A 222 12.41 -10.35 -20.16
N ASP A 223 13.57 -10.90 -20.53
CA ASP A 223 14.48 -10.30 -21.51
C ASP A 223 14.16 -10.69 -22.97
N ASN A 224 12.94 -10.44 -23.42
CA ASN A 224 12.53 -10.58 -24.82
C ASN A 224 11.44 -9.56 -25.18
N ILE A 225 11.32 -9.24 -26.47
CA ILE A 225 10.46 -8.13 -26.92
C ILE A 225 8.98 -8.40 -26.68
N GLU A 226 8.52 -9.64 -26.88
CA GLU A 226 7.13 -10.04 -26.63
C GLU A 226 6.77 -9.84 -25.15
N GLY A 227 7.65 -10.30 -24.26
CA GLY A 227 7.49 -10.16 -22.83
C GLY A 227 7.59 -8.75 -22.29
N ILE A 228 8.45 -7.90 -22.87
CA ILE A 228 8.49 -6.47 -22.54
C ILE A 228 7.17 -5.78 -22.91
N PHE A 229 6.62 -6.06 -24.09
CA PHE A 229 5.35 -5.47 -24.53
C PHE A 229 4.13 -6.04 -23.80
N ASP A 230 4.14 -7.32 -23.45
CA ASP A 230 3.12 -7.91 -22.60
C ASP A 230 3.17 -7.32 -21.17
N ALA A 231 4.36 -7.03 -20.64
CA ALA A 231 4.50 -6.31 -19.37
C ALA A 231 3.89 -4.90 -19.45
N TYR A 232 4.10 -4.16 -20.54
CA TYR A 232 3.44 -2.86 -20.75
C TYR A 232 1.92 -2.97 -20.78
N LYS A 233 1.39 -3.94 -21.51
CA LYS A 233 -0.05 -4.21 -21.55
C LYS A 233 -0.58 -4.53 -20.16
N GLU A 234 0.13 -5.35 -19.39
CA GLU A 234 -0.24 -5.69 -18.02
C GLU A 234 -0.23 -4.44 -17.11
N MET A 235 0.85 -3.66 -17.12
CA MET A 235 0.94 -2.42 -16.33
C MET A 235 -0.17 -1.43 -16.69
N ALA A 236 -0.46 -1.23 -17.97
CA ALA A 236 -1.55 -0.37 -18.42
C ALA A 236 -2.91 -0.87 -17.91
N MET A 237 -3.18 -2.18 -17.98
CA MET A 237 -4.43 -2.74 -17.50
C MET A 237 -4.58 -2.63 -15.98
N LEU A 238 -3.49 -2.75 -15.22
CA LEU A 238 -3.50 -2.61 -13.76
C LEU A 238 -3.65 -1.14 -13.33
N SER A 239 -2.94 -0.22 -14.00
CA SER A 239 -3.02 1.24 -13.72
C SER A 239 -4.41 1.80 -14.03
N LYS A 240 -5.07 1.32 -15.10
CA LYS A 240 -6.42 1.75 -15.52
C LYS A 240 -7.45 1.75 -14.39
N PHE A 241 -7.29 0.88 -13.41
CA PHE A 241 -8.22 0.72 -12.30
C PHE A 241 -7.65 1.16 -10.95
N GLY A 242 -6.67 2.07 -10.95
CA GLY A 242 -6.15 2.64 -9.71
C GLY A 242 -5.01 1.85 -9.07
N GLY A 243 -4.39 0.92 -9.81
CA GLY A 243 -3.30 0.10 -9.30
C GLY A 243 -1.98 0.88 -9.14
N GLY A 244 -1.39 0.85 -7.95
CA GLY A 244 0.03 1.15 -7.73
C GLY A 244 0.88 -0.09 -8.06
N ILE A 245 1.97 0.11 -8.79
CA ILE A 245 2.72 -0.97 -9.43
C ILE A 245 4.18 -0.96 -8.97
N GLY A 246 4.72 -2.11 -8.59
CA GLY A 246 6.16 -2.36 -8.51
C GLY A 246 6.58 -3.36 -9.57
N TRP A 247 7.66 -3.11 -10.31
CA TRP A 247 8.07 -3.98 -11.41
C TRP A 247 9.57 -4.23 -11.45
N ASP A 248 9.97 -5.49 -11.48
CA ASP A 248 11.36 -5.93 -11.65
C ASP A 248 11.79 -5.83 -13.13
N TRP A 249 12.91 -5.14 -13.36
CA TRP A 249 13.54 -4.96 -14.67
C TRP A 249 14.94 -5.59 -14.76
N THR A 250 15.38 -6.31 -13.72
CA THR A 250 16.76 -6.79 -13.57
C THR A 250 17.22 -7.75 -14.68
N GLN A 251 16.29 -8.47 -15.33
CA GLN A 251 16.64 -9.40 -16.40
C GLN A 251 16.89 -8.72 -17.75
N VAL A 252 16.40 -7.50 -17.97
CA VAL A 252 16.51 -6.84 -19.28
C VAL A 252 17.97 -6.52 -19.57
N ARG A 253 18.49 -7.00 -20.71
CA ARG A 253 19.90 -6.88 -21.07
C ARG A 253 20.36 -5.43 -21.22
N SER A 254 21.65 -5.21 -20.99
CA SER A 254 22.23 -3.87 -20.91
C SER A 254 22.51 -3.19 -22.24
N MET A 255 22.87 -1.90 -22.18
CA MET A 255 23.30 -1.15 -23.35
C MET A 255 24.55 -1.77 -23.99
N GLY A 256 24.52 -1.96 -25.31
CA GLY A 256 25.61 -2.59 -26.05
C GLY A 256 25.64 -4.12 -25.99
N SER A 257 24.62 -4.75 -25.39
CA SER A 257 24.45 -6.20 -25.38
C SER A 257 24.20 -6.80 -26.77
N TYR A 258 24.16 -8.14 -26.84
CA TYR A 258 23.90 -8.89 -28.05
C TYR A 258 22.40 -8.91 -28.41
N ILE A 259 22.10 -8.87 -29.71
CA ILE A 259 20.77 -9.22 -30.26
C ILE A 259 20.98 -10.18 -31.42
N ASP A 260 20.43 -11.39 -31.32
CA ASP A 260 20.58 -12.46 -32.32
C ASP A 260 22.04 -12.65 -32.80
N GLY A 261 22.98 -12.70 -31.85
CA GLY A 261 24.42 -12.85 -32.13
C GLY A 261 25.16 -11.58 -32.55
N HIS A 262 24.48 -10.44 -32.73
CA HIS A 262 25.09 -9.16 -33.08
C HIS A 262 25.47 -8.37 -31.83
N LYS A 263 26.78 -8.18 -31.60
CA LYS A 263 27.30 -7.37 -30.49
C LYS A 263 26.97 -5.88 -30.66
N ASN A 264 26.84 -5.14 -29.55
CA ASN A 264 26.56 -3.70 -29.54
C ASN A 264 25.20 -3.32 -30.16
N ALA A 265 24.22 -4.22 -30.11
CA ALA A 265 22.92 -4.03 -30.74
C ALA A 265 21.84 -3.55 -29.75
N ALA A 266 21.91 -3.94 -28.48
CA ALA A 266 20.90 -3.58 -27.50
C ALA A 266 20.98 -2.11 -27.04
N GLY A 267 19.82 -1.47 -26.92
CA GLY A 267 19.68 -0.09 -26.42
C GLY A 267 19.71 0.04 -24.89
N GLY A 268 19.80 -1.07 -24.16
CA GLY A 268 19.78 -1.12 -22.70
C GLY A 268 18.41 -0.89 -22.07
N THR A 269 18.42 -0.73 -20.75
CA THR A 269 17.19 -0.71 -19.94
C THR A 269 16.41 0.60 -20.05
N VAL A 270 17.12 1.73 -20.15
CA VAL A 270 16.52 3.07 -20.06
C VAL A 270 15.48 3.39 -21.14
N PRO A 271 15.68 3.07 -22.44
CA PRO A 271 14.66 3.30 -23.46
C PRO A 271 13.32 2.60 -23.17
N PHE A 272 13.36 1.40 -22.57
CA PHE A 272 12.16 0.69 -22.15
C PHE A 272 11.51 1.31 -20.90
N LEU A 273 12.32 1.77 -19.96
CA LEU A 273 11.81 2.54 -18.81
C LEU A 273 11.17 3.87 -19.24
N LYS A 274 11.61 4.50 -20.33
CA LYS A 274 10.92 5.69 -20.88
C LYS A 274 9.51 5.36 -21.35
N ILE A 275 9.30 4.21 -22.00
CA ILE A 275 7.94 3.76 -22.37
C ILE A 275 7.11 3.49 -21.11
N THR A 276 7.71 2.88 -20.08
CA THR A 276 7.05 2.65 -18.78
C THR A 276 6.62 3.97 -18.12
N ASN A 277 7.47 5.01 -18.20
CA ASN A 277 7.15 6.36 -17.75
C ASN A 277 5.92 6.91 -18.48
N ASP A 278 5.90 6.80 -19.80
CA ASP A 278 4.80 7.32 -20.60
C ASP A 278 3.50 6.54 -20.39
N ILE A 279 3.57 5.25 -20.05
CA ILE A 279 2.41 4.45 -19.62
C ILE A 279 1.84 4.99 -18.29
N ALA A 280 2.70 5.29 -17.31
CA ALA A 280 2.28 5.84 -16.03
C ALA A 280 1.54 7.18 -16.20
N ILE A 281 1.98 8.00 -17.16
CA ILE A 281 1.33 9.27 -17.51
C ILE A 281 0.03 9.04 -18.29
N ALA A 282 0.07 8.19 -19.32
CA ALA A 282 -1.04 8.01 -20.25
C ALA A 282 -2.23 7.28 -19.61
N VAL A 283 -1.96 6.37 -18.67
CA VAL A 283 -2.99 5.58 -17.98
C VAL A 283 -3.17 6.10 -16.56
N ASP A 284 -3.55 7.38 -16.49
CA ASP A 284 -4.01 8.05 -15.28
C ASP A 284 -5.26 7.32 -14.75
N GLN A 285 -5.35 7.15 -13.42
CA GLN A 285 -6.30 6.29 -12.72
C GLN A 285 -7.73 6.87 -12.79
N LEU A 286 -8.34 6.80 -13.98
CA LEU A 286 -9.64 7.37 -14.31
C LEU A 286 -9.73 8.89 -14.07
N GLY A 287 -8.59 9.60 -14.17
CA GLY A 287 -8.50 11.04 -13.93
C GLY A 287 -8.65 11.46 -12.47
N THR A 288 -8.55 10.50 -11.53
CA THR A 288 -8.62 10.78 -10.09
C THR A 288 -7.24 10.87 -9.45
N ARG A 289 -6.22 10.15 -9.98
CA ARG A 289 -4.86 10.06 -9.45
C ARG A 289 -3.86 9.64 -10.53
N LYS A 290 -2.70 10.29 -10.58
CA LYS A 290 -1.63 9.93 -11.53
C LYS A 290 -1.22 8.46 -11.38
N GLY A 291 -0.97 7.78 -12.50
CA GLY A 291 -0.38 6.44 -12.48
C GLY A 291 1.00 6.47 -11.82
N ALA A 292 1.28 5.50 -10.95
CA ALA A 292 2.52 5.45 -10.19
C ALA A 292 3.15 4.06 -10.27
N ILE A 293 4.38 4.01 -10.82
CA ILE A 293 5.10 2.76 -11.08
C ILE A 293 6.51 2.86 -10.48
N ALA A 294 6.79 2.00 -9.51
CA ALA A 294 8.14 1.75 -9.04
C ALA A 294 8.83 0.70 -9.91
N VAL A 295 10.07 0.96 -10.28
CA VAL A 295 10.88 0.06 -11.11
C VAL A 295 12.10 -0.37 -10.33
N TYR A 296 12.43 -1.66 -10.37
CA TYR A 296 13.46 -2.28 -9.54
C TYR A 296 14.62 -2.78 -10.38
N LEU A 297 15.84 -2.56 -9.88
CA LEU A 297 17.09 -3.04 -10.47
C LEU A 297 18.08 -3.48 -9.38
N GLU A 298 18.83 -4.56 -9.61
CA GLU A 298 19.91 -4.98 -8.72
C GLU A 298 21.22 -4.19 -8.96
N PRO A 299 22.04 -3.96 -7.91
CA PRO A 299 23.23 -3.09 -8.00
C PRO A 299 24.40 -3.69 -8.80
N TRP A 300 24.34 -4.97 -9.21
CA TRP A 300 25.31 -5.57 -10.12
C TRP A 300 24.99 -5.33 -11.59
N HIS A 301 23.81 -4.79 -11.92
CA HIS A 301 23.44 -4.52 -13.30
C HIS A 301 24.36 -3.44 -13.90
N ILE A 302 24.92 -3.67 -15.09
CA ILE A 302 25.89 -2.73 -15.68
C ILE A 302 25.28 -1.35 -16.05
N ASP A 303 23.99 -1.29 -16.41
CA ASP A 303 23.26 -0.01 -16.58
C ASP A 303 22.95 0.73 -15.26
N ILE A 304 23.44 0.28 -14.08
CA ILE A 304 23.12 0.88 -12.78
C ILE A 304 23.38 2.39 -12.72
N ASN A 305 24.44 2.86 -13.38
CA ASN A 305 24.79 4.28 -13.38
C ASN A 305 23.75 5.14 -14.09
N ASP A 306 23.20 4.64 -15.19
CA ASP A 306 22.13 5.30 -15.93
C ASP A 306 20.80 5.23 -15.17
N PHE A 307 20.53 4.09 -14.52
CA PHE A 307 19.36 3.91 -13.68
C PHE A 307 19.31 4.93 -12.53
N LEU A 308 20.46 5.20 -11.90
CA LEU A 308 20.59 6.22 -10.84
C LEU A 308 20.37 7.65 -11.34
N ASP A 309 20.51 7.89 -12.64
CA ASP A 309 20.38 9.21 -13.25
C ASP A 309 18.97 9.46 -13.84
N LEU A 310 18.06 8.47 -13.78
CA LEU A 310 16.72 8.53 -14.39
C LEU A 310 15.91 9.77 -14.01
N LYS A 311 16.01 10.22 -12.76
CA LYS A 311 15.22 11.36 -12.24
C LYS A 311 16.01 12.67 -12.18
N LYS A 312 17.26 12.71 -12.63
CA LYS A 312 18.06 13.95 -12.60
C LYS A 312 17.48 14.99 -13.55
N ASN A 313 17.33 16.21 -13.06
CA ASN A 313 16.82 17.35 -13.85
C ASN A 313 17.78 17.81 -14.96
N SER A 314 19.04 17.39 -14.92
CA SER A 314 20.06 17.74 -15.91
C SER A 314 20.52 16.51 -16.71
N GLY A 315 20.92 16.73 -17.96
CA GLY A 315 21.46 15.71 -18.87
C GLY A 315 20.55 15.45 -20.07
N GLU A 316 20.72 14.31 -20.72
CA GLU A 316 19.95 13.97 -21.92
C GLU A 316 18.54 13.48 -21.57
N GLU A 317 17.51 14.22 -22.01
CA GLU A 317 16.09 13.93 -21.73
C GLU A 317 15.62 12.54 -22.20
N ARG A 318 16.22 12.03 -23.29
CA ARG A 318 15.93 10.68 -23.80
C ARG A 318 16.32 9.58 -22.81
N ARG A 319 17.17 9.90 -21.83
CA ARG A 319 17.61 9.01 -20.76
C ARG A 319 17.00 9.37 -19.41
N ARG A 320 15.85 10.04 -19.38
CA ARG A 320 15.14 10.44 -18.15
C ARG A 320 13.74 9.87 -18.07
N ALA A 321 13.32 9.53 -16.87
CA ALA A 321 11.99 9.02 -16.55
C ALA A 321 11.54 9.63 -15.21
N HIS A 322 11.02 10.86 -15.27
CA HIS A 322 10.73 11.68 -14.09
C HIS A 322 9.52 11.19 -13.28
N ASP A 323 8.57 10.50 -13.92
CA ASP A 323 7.31 10.04 -13.34
C ASP A 323 7.39 8.61 -12.79
N LEU A 324 8.55 7.96 -12.92
CA LEU A 324 8.83 6.67 -12.28
C LEU A 324 9.41 6.81 -10.88
N PHE A 325 9.35 5.72 -10.12
CA PHE A 325 9.97 5.59 -8.80
C PHE A 325 11.09 4.52 -8.85
N PRO A 326 12.32 4.89 -9.25
CA PRO A 326 13.45 3.97 -9.24
C PRO A 326 13.67 3.38 -7.84
N SER A 327 14.00 2.10 -7.77
CA SER A 327 14.23 1.35 -6.54
C SER A 327 15.37 0.36 -6.75
N LEU A 328 16.22 0.18 -5.74
CA LEU A 328 17.31 -0.79 -5.77
C LEU A 328 16.99 -2.02 -4.94
N TRP A 329 17.35 -3.17 -5.50
CA TRP A 329 17.21 -4.48 -4.88
C TRP A 329 18.60 -4.98 -4.42
N LEU A 330 18.98 -4.60 -3.20
CA LEU A 330 20.32 -4.75 -2.64
C LEU A 330 20.54 -6.15 -2.07
N ASN A 331 21.62 -6.82 -2.49
CA ASN A 331 22.08 -8.08 -1.90
C ASN A 331 23.12 -7.85 -0.80
N ASP A 332 23.22 -8.81 0.13
CA ASP A 332 24.13 -8.82 1.26
C ASP A 332 25.59 -8.73 0.82
N LEU A 333 25.95 -9.36 -0.29
CA LEU A 333 27.33 -9.33 -0.79
C LEU A 333 27.75 -7.92 -1.16
N PHE A 334 26.89 -7.16 -1.84
CA PHE A 334 27.14 -5.75 -2.14
C PHE A 334 27.36 -4.95 -0.85
N MET A 335 26.46 -5.12 0.13
CA MET A 335 26.55 -4.41 1.42
C MET A 335 27.84 -4.78 2.20
N LYS A 336 28.25 -6.05 2.18
CA LYS A 336 29.53 -6.52 2.73
C LYS A 336 30.72 -5.87 2.01
N ARG A 337 30.73 -5.86 0.67
CA ARG A 337 31.78 -5.20 -0.14
C ARG A 337 31.84 -3.69 0.13
N VAL A 338 30.72 -3.03 0.40
CA VAL A 338 30.70 -1.62 0.85
C VAL A 338 31.39 -1.46 2.21
N GLN A 339 31.08 -2.32 3.18
CA GLN A 339 31.68 -2.27 4.51
C GLN A 339 33.20 -2.52 4.49
N GLU A 340 33.65 -3.42 3.61
CA GLU A 340 35.04 -3.87 3.49
C GLU A 340 35.87 -3.00 2.52
N ASP A 341 35.29 -1.96 1.91
CA ASP A 341 35.88 -1.17 0.83
C ASP A 341 36.37 -2.03 -0.36
N GLY A 342 35.62 -3.09 -0.66
CA GLY A 342 35.91 -4.05 -1.72
C GLY A 342 35.56 -3.57 -3.12
N ILE A 343 36.00 -4.35 -4.11
CA ILE A 343 35.59 -4.21 -5.51
C ILE A 343 34.18 -4.78 -5.68
N TRP A 344 33.40 -4.21 -6.58
CA TRP A 344 32.12 -4.71 -7.03
C TRP A 344 32.14 -4.82 -8.55
N THR A 345 31.78 -5.98 -9.07
CA THR A 345 31.71 -6.27 -10.49
C THR A 345 30.27 -6.11 -11.00
N LEU A 346 30.12 -5.39 -12.10
CA LEU A 346 28.87 -5.19 -12.81
C LEU A 346 28.82 -6.13 -14.01
N PHE A 347 27.63 -6.67 -14.32
CA PHE A 347 27.40 -7.65 -15.36
C PHE A 347 26.23 -7.25 -16.27
N ASP A 348 26.26 -7.77 -17.49
CA ASP A 348 25.12 -7.78 -18.41
C ASP A 348 24.20 -8.99 -18.08
N PRO A 349 22.89 -8.77 -17.81
CA PRO A 349 21.94 -9.86 -17.61
C PRO A 349 21.84 -10.86 -18.77
N TYR A 350 22.25 -10.49 -19.98
CA TYR A 350 22.29 -11.42 -21.10
C TYR A 350 23.09 -12.70 -20.79
N ASP A 351 24.24 -12.56 -20.13
CA ASP A 351 25.07 -13.68 -19.71
C ASP A 351 24.80 -14.11 -18.26
N CYS A 352 24.36 -13.18 -17.40
CA CYS A 352 24.30 -13.35 -15.95
C CYS A 352 22.89 -13.28 -15.36
N GLY A 353 21.84 -13.38 -16.18
CA GLY A 353 20.44 -13.16 -15.76
C GLY A 353 19.93 -14.14 -14.69
N ALA A 354 20.59 -15.29 -14.53
CA ALA A 354 20.32 -16.25 -13.46
C ALA A 354 20.54 -15.65 -12.05
N LEU A 355 21.42 -14.65 -11.90
CA LEU A 355 21.62 -13.94 -10.62
C LEU A 355 20.32 -13.33 -10.07
N ALA A 356 19.41 -12.91 -10.96
CA ALA A 356 18.14 -12.32 -10.57
C ALA A 356 17.15 -13.35 -9.96
N ALA A 357 17.41 -14.64 -10.14
CA ALA A 357 16.56 -15.72 -9.61
C ALA A 357 17.07 -16.34 -8.30
N VAL A 358 18.33 -16.06 -7.92
CA VAL A 358 18.98 -16.62 -6.73
C VAL A 358 19.28 -15.55 -5.70
N HIS A 359 19.44 -15.93 -4.43
CA HIS A 359 19.73 -15.01 -3.31
C HIS A 359 20.65 -15.69 -2.27
N GLY A 360 21.13 -14.94 -1.29
CA GLY A 360 21.98 -15.44 -0.20
C GLY A 360 23.26 -16.12 -0.69
N GLU A 361 23.59 -17.27 -0.12
CA GLU A 361 24.85 -17.97 -0.44
C GLU A 361 24.91 -18.51 -1.88
N GLU A 362 23.76 -18.86 -2.47
CA GLU A 362 23.72 -19.29 -3.87
C GLU A 362 24.06 -18.13 -4.81
N PHE A 363 23.51 -16.94 -4.53
CA PHE A 363 23.89 -15.71 -5.22
C PHE A 363 25.38 -15.42 -5.04
N ASN A 364 25.91 -15.51 -3.82
CA ASN A 364 27.32 -15.24 -3.55
C ASN A 364 28.24 -16.14 -4.38
N LYS A 365 27.94 -17.45 -4.40
CA LYS A 365 28.71 -18.42 -5.17
C LYS A 365 28.68 -18.10 -6.66
N MET A 366 27.49 -17.94 -7.23
CA MET A 366 27.31 -17.67 -8.67
C MET A 366 27.97 -16.35 -9.08
N TYR A 367 27.81 -15.30 -8.26
CA TYR A 367 28.43 -14.00 -8.49
C TYR A 367 29.96 -14.08 -8.54
N LEU A 368 30.57 -14.80 -7.60
CA LEU A 368 32.02 -14.99 -7.54
C LEU A 368 32.54 -15.81 -8.74
N GLU A 369 31.78 -16.81 -9.20
CA GLU A 369 32.10 -17.58 -10.40
C GLU A 369 32.08 -16.70 -11.65
N PHE A 370 31.07 -15.85 -11.82
CA PHE A 370 31.01 -14.87 -12.92
C PHE A 370 32.12 -13.81 -12.83
N GLU A 371 32.46 -13.37 -11.61
CA GLU A 371 33.54 -12.41 -11.39
C GLU A 371 34.91 -12.93 -11.89
N GLN A 372 35.13 -14.25 -11.79
CA GLN A 372 36.34 -14.95 -12.28
C GLN A 372 36.31 -15.29 -13.78
N ASN A 373 35.15 -15.27 -14.41
CA ASN A 373 35.02 -15.60 -15.83
C ASN A 373 35.42 -14.40 -16.71
N GLU A 374 36.55 -14.50 -17.40
CA GLU A 374 37.09 -13.44 -18.27
C GLU A 374 36.38 -13.34 -19.63
N ALA A 375 35.52 -14.30 -20.00
CA ALA A 375 34.76 -14.25 -21.25
C ALA A 375 33.54 -13.32 -21.18
N LEU A 376 33.07 -12.98 -19.96
CA LEU A 376 31.87 -12.19 -19.74
C LEU A 376 32.14 -10.69 -19.92
N ILE A 377 31.13 -9.96 -20.40
CA ILE A 377 31.14 -8.50 -20.37
C ILE A 377 30.95 -8.06 -18.91
N LYS A 378 31.97 -7.42 -18.34
CA LYS A 378 31.98 -6.99 -16.95
C LYS A 378 32.72 -5.67 -16.73
N GLU A 379 32.26 -4.89 -15.77
CA GLU A 379 32.91 -3.64 -15.31
C GLU A 379 33.23 -3.76 -13.82
N LYS A 380 34.41 -3.31 -13.39
CA LYS A 380 34.80 -3.32 -11.97
C LYS A 380 34.75 -1.90 -11.40
N VAL A 381 34.01 -1.73 -10.31
CA VAL A 381 33.90 -0.47 -9.56
C VAL A 381 34.26 -0.69 -8.09
N LYS A 382 34.55 0.38 -7.34
CA LYS A 382 34.62 0.27 -5.88
C LYS A 382 33.21 0.29 -5.31
N ALA A 383 32.86 -0.69 -4.47
CA ALA A 383 31.52 -0.80 -3.89
C ALA A 383 31.12 0.48 -3.14
N LYS A 384 32.05 1.03 -2.35
CA LYS A 384 31.87 2.27 -1.58
C LYS A 384 31.64 3.51 -2.45
N VAL A 385 32.23 3.56 -3.64
CA VAL A 385 32.02 4.66 -4.60
C VAL A 385 30.63 4.59 -5.20
N LEU A 386 30.20 3.39 -5.62
CA LEU A 386 28.83 3.18 -6.11
C LEU A 386 27.80 3.49 -5.01
N TRP A 387 28.02 3.00 -3.78
CA TRP A 387 27.18 3.29 -2.63
C TRP A 387 27.05 4.79 -2.33
N LYS A 388 28.16 5.53 -2.38
CA LYS A 388 28.13 6.99 -2.25
C LYS A 388 27.25 7.62 -3.33
N LYS A 389 27.36 7.18 -4.59
CA LYS A 389 26.52 7.67 -5.69
C LYS A 389 25.04 7.36 -5.47
N ILE A 390 24.72 6.16 -4.98
CA ILE A 390 23.34 5.76 -4.62
C ILE A 390 22.76 6.71 -3.58
N LEU A 391 23.46 6.90 -2.45
CA LEU A 391 22.98 7.77 -1.36
C LEU A 391 22.89 9.24 -1.78
N THR A 392 23.82 9.71 -2.62
CA THR A 392 23.76 11.06 -3.19
C THR A 392 22.53 11.22 -4.09
N SER A 393 22.26 10.29 -5.01
CA SER A 393 21.07 10.36 -5.87
C SER A 393 19.79 10.33 -5.04
N TYR A 394 19.73 9.48 -4.01
CA TYR A 394 18.58 9.37 -3.11
C TYR A 394 18.32 10.67 -2.36
N PHE A 395 19.37 11.33 -1.89
CA PHE A 395 19.26 12.63 -1.23
C PHE A 395 18.84 13.76 -2.19
N GLU A 396 19.38 13.77 -3.41
CA GLU A 396 19.11 14.82 -4.41
C GLU A 396 17.71 14.70 -5.05
N THR A 397 17.24 13.48 -5.28
CA THR A 397 16.03 13.22 -6.09
C THR A 397 14.92 12.47 -5.35
N GLY A 398 15.17 12.02 -4.11
CA GLY A 398 14.26 11.16 -3.37
C GLY A 398 14.21 9.71 -3.90
N SER A 399 15.12 9.34 -4.81
CA SER A 399 15.21 8.01 -5.43
C SER A 399 16.68 7.66 -5.75
N PRO A 400 17.06 6.38 -5.80
CA PRO A 400 16.20 5.21 -5.70
C PRO A 400 15.80 4.86 -4.26
N PHE A 401 14.63 4.24 -4.08
CA PHE A 401 14.31 3.57 -2.81
C PHE A 401 15.24 2.39 -2.58
N LEU A 402 15.47 2.00 -1.33
CA LEU A 402 16.43 0.94 -0.99
C LEU A 402 15.70 -0.24 -0.36
N CYS A 403 15.77 -1.39 -1.02
CA CYS A 403 15.19 -2.64 -0.55
C CYS A 403 16.28 -3.73 -0.46
N PHE A 404 16.16 -4.64 0.51
CA PHE A 404 17.17 -5.63 0.85
C PHE A 404 16.69 -7.03 0.45
N LYS A 405 17.19 -7.51 -0.69
CA LYS A 405 16.84 -8.79 -1.34
C LYS A 405 16.93 -9.98 -0.40
N ASP A 406 18.05 -10.08 0.31
CA ASP A 406 18.35 -11.25 1.13
C ASP A 406 17.56 -11.24 2.44
N ASN A 407 17.37 -10.08 3.06
CA ASN A 407 16.47 -9.94 4.22
C ASN A 407 15.03 -10.31 3.87
N ALA A 408 14.55 -9.88 2.69
CA ALA A 408 13.22 -10.24 2.20
C ALA A 408 13.08 -11.74 1.94
N ASN A 409 13.99 -12.35 1.17
CA ASN A 409 13.90 -13.75 0.80
C ASN A 409 14.19 -14.71 1.96
N LYS A 410 15.09 -14.35 2.89
CA LYS A 410 15.31 -15.13 4.13
C LYS A 410 14.05 -15.24 4.96
N ALA A 411 13.17 -14.23 4.94
CA ALA A 411 11.89 -14.24 5.64
C ALA A 411 10.70 -14.64 4.74
N ASN A 412 10.92 -15.00 3.47
CA ASN A 412 9.85 -15.39 2.55
C ASN A 412 9.12 -16.63 3.10
N PRO A 413 7.83 -16.55 3.46
CA PRO A 413 7.10 -17.70 3.96
C PRO A 413 6.94 -18.82 2.93
N ASN A 414 7.12 -18.49 1.65
CA ASN A 414 6.87 -19.36 0.51
C ASN A 414 8.09 -19.55 -0.40
N ASP A 415 9.25 -19.66 0.21
CA ASP A 415 10.55 -19.92 -0.45
C ASP A 415 10.59 -21.25 -1.24
N HIS A 416 9.69 -22.19 -0.96
CA HIS A 416 9.65 -23.50 -1.60
C HIS A 416 9.09 -23.50 -3.03
N TYR A 417 8.31 -22.48 -3.42
CA TYR A 417 7.70 -22.42 -4.76
C TYR A 417 8.21 -21.27 -5.63
N GLY A 418 8.92 -20.29 -5.06
CA GLY A 418 9.40 -19.15 -5.82
C GLY A 418 10.23 -18.15 -5.01
N VAL A 419 10.63 -17.07 -5.69
CA VAL A 419 11.53 -16.04 -5.16
C VAL A 419 10.84 -14.67 -5.18
N ILE A 420 11.12 -13.85 -4.17
CA ILE A 420 10.73 -12.45 -4.16
C ILE A 420 11.75 -11.66 -4.98
N ARG A 421 11.32 -11.16 -6.14
CA ARG A 421 12.19 -10.48 -7.12
C ARG A 421 12.29 -8.97 -6.89
N SER A 422 11.27 -8.39 -6.27
CA SER A 422 11.15 -6.96 -5.99
C SER A 422 10.06 -6.72 -4.96
N SER A 423 9.82 -5.45 -4.61
CA SER A 423 8.66 -5.02 -3.83
C SER A 423 7.66 -4.26 -4.70
N ASN A 424 6.51 -3.89 -4.14
CA ASN A 424 5.53 -2.99 -4.74
C ASN A 424 5.98 -1.51 -4.78
N LEU A 425 5.09 -0.63 -5.24
CA LEU A 425 5.27 0.84 -5.25
C LEU A 425 5.70 1.45 -3.90
N CYS A 426 5.18 0.94 -2.79
CA CYS A 426 5.34 1.52 -1.46
C CYS A 426 6.34 0.78 -0.57
N THR A 427 7.07 -0.18 -1.13
CA THR A 427 8.15 -0.94 -0.49
C THR A 427 7.76 -1.79 0.72
N GLU A 428 6.49 -2.18 0.90
CA GLU A 428 6.01 -3.01 2.01
C GLU A 428 5.56 -4.43 1.62
N ILE A 429 5.35 -4.71 0.32
CA ILE A 429 4.81 -5.99 -0.15
C ILE A 429 5.92 -6.83 -0.78
N PHE A 430 6.12 -8.01 -0.21
CA PHE A 430 7.20 -8.93 -0.55
C PHE A 430 6.63 -10.31 -0.87
N GLN A 431 6.27 -10.53 -2.14
CA GLN A 431 5.62 -11.74 -2.61
C GLN A 431 6.36 -12.32 -3.82
N ASN A 432 6.24 -13.63 -4.03
CA ASN A 432 6.86 -14.30 -5.17
C ASN A 432 6.27 -13.79 -6.49
N THR A 433 7.15 -13.50 -7.44
CA THR A 433 6.79 -13.14 -8.82
C THR A 433 7.64 -13.92 -9.80
N GLU A 434 7.13 -14.08 -11.01
CA GLU A 434 7.81 -14.81 -12.08
C GLU A 434 7.50 -14.13 -13.42
N PRO A 435 8.52 -13.83 -14.24
CA PRO A 435 8.29 -13.23 -15.54
C PRO A 435 7.61 -14.23 -16.49
N ASN A 436 6.99 -13.73 -17.55
CA ASN A 436 6.43 -14.62 -18.56
C ASN A 436 7.56 -15.34 -19.30
N HIS A 437 7.30 -16.59 -19.69
CA HIS A 437 8.17 -17.37 -20.55
C HIS A 437 7.50 -17.56 -21.91
N TYR A 438 8.29 -17.74 -22.98
CA TYR A 438 7.76 -17.84 -24.34
C TYR A 438 8.27 -19.09 -25.03
N LYS A 439 7.33 -19.83 -25.63
CA LYS A 439 7.60 -21.01 -26.46
C LYS A 439 7.46 -20.65 -27.92
N ILE A 440 8.11 -21.42 -28.78
CA ILE A 440 7.95 -21.29 -30.22
C ILE A 440 6.83 -22.21 -30.67
N LYS A 441 5.76 -21.62 -31.19
CA LYS A 441 4.56 -22.31 -31.66
C LYS A 441 4.58 -22.42 -33.17
N PHE A 442 4.59 -23.65 -33.66
CA PHE A 442 4.40 -23.96 -35.07
C PHE A 442 2.91 -24.16 -35.33
N ILE A 443 2.36 -23.41 -36.28
CA ILE A 443 1.00 -23.61 -36.78
C ILE A 443 1.14 -24.20 -38.18
N PHE A 444 0.51 -25.35 -38.42
CA PHE A 444 0.55 -26.06 -39.70
C PHE A 444 -0.59 -25.61 -40.62
N GLU A 445 -0.47 -25.88 -41.92
CA GLU A 445 -1.51 -25.51 -42.90
C GLU A 445 -2.89 -26.15 -42.64
N ASN A 446 -2.92 -27.27 -41.90
CA ASN A 446 -4.16 -27.93 -41.50
C ASN A 446 -4.83 -27.29 -40.25
N GLY A 447 -4.20 -26.29 -39.64
CA GLY A 447 -4.67 -25.58 -38.44
C GLY A 447 -4.21 -26.19 -37.11
N ASP A 448 -3.56 -27.35 -37.12
CA ASP A 448 -2.97 -27.92 -35.91
C ASP A 448 -1.77 -27.09 -35.46
N SER A 449 -1.43 -27.18 -34.17
CA SER A 449 -0.25 -26.49 -33.64
C SER A 449 0.49 -27.29 -32.59
N ILE A 450 1.80 -27.10 -32.53
CA ILE A 450 2.70 -27.67 -31.52
C ILE A 450 3.67 -26.59 -31.04
N SER A 451 4.07 -26.66 -29.77
CA SER A 451 4.98 -25.69 -29.15
C SER A 451 6.22 -26.36 -28.59
N TYR A 452 7.36 -25.70 -28.76
CA TYR A 452 8.68 -26.14 -28.33
C TYR A 452 9.38 -25.05 -27.51
N GLU A 453 10.33 -25.43 -26.65
CA GLU A 453 11.20 -24.43 -26.00
C GLU A 453 12.09 -23.73 -27.05
N GLU A 454 12.44 -22.46 -26.85
CA GLU A 454 13.15 -21.67 -27.87
C GLU A 454 14.45 -22.32 -28.37
N ASP A 455 15.18 -22.96 -27.46
CA ASP A 455 16.45 -23.64 -27.72
C ASP A 455 16.32 -25.16 -27.91
N GLU A 456 15.11 -25.70 -27.89
CA GLU A 456 14.87 -27.11 -28.16
C GLU A 456 15.26 -27.45 -29.60
N LEU A 457 16.07 -28.49 -29.78
CA LEU A 457 16.51 -28.92 -31.11
C LEU A 457 15.39 -29.70 -31.79
N VAL A 458 14.89 -29.15 -32.90
CA VAL A 458 13.87 -29.78 -33.74
C VAL A 458 14.51 -30.28 -35.02
N THR A 459 14.17 -31.52 -35.41
CA THR A 459 14.55 -32.08 -36.71
C THR A 459 13.40 -31.89 -37.67
N VAL A 460 13.55 -30.99 -38.65
CA VAL A 460 12.53 -30.75 -39.68
C VAL A 460 12.63 -31.81 -40.79
N ASP A 461 11.60 -31.97 -41.63
CA ASP A 461 11.54 -33.07 -42.61
C ASP A 461 12.66 -33.03 -43.67
N SER A 462 13.33 -31.89 -43.86
CA SER A 462 14.54 -31.79 -44.70
C SER A 462 15.76 -32.50 -44.10
N GLY A 463 15.65 -33.01 -42.87
CA GLY A 463 16.73 -33.63 -42.10
C GLY A 463 17.61 -32.63 -41.34
N LEU A 464 17.35 -31.32 -41.46
CA LEU A 464 18.08 -30.29 -40.71
C LEU A 464 17.67 -30.30 -39.24
N VAL A 465 18.66 -30.30 -38.35
CA VAL A 465 18.47 -30.13 -36.91
C VAL A 465 18.82 -28.70 -36.54
N LYS A 466 17.86 -27.97 -35.97
CA LYS A 466 18.06 -26.58 -35.55
C LYS A 466 17.20 -26.24 -34.34
N PRO A 467 17.59 -25.24 -33.54
CA PRO A 467 16.74 -24.74 -32.46
C PRO A 467 15.36 -24.33 -32.97
N ALA A 468 14.32 -24.54 -32.16
CA ALA A 468 12.94 -24.20 -32.52
C ALA A 468 12.80 -22.74 -32.96
N LYS A 469 13.51 -21.81 -32.31
CA LYS A 469 13.52 -20.38 -32.67
C LYS A 469 14.11 -20.05 -34.06
N LYS A 470 14.73 -21.03 -34.71
CA LYS A 470 15.29 -20.92 -36.07
C LYS A 470 14.47 -21.69 -37.12
N VAL A 471 13.36 -22.31 -36.72
CA VAL A 471 12.37 -22.90 -37.63
C VAL A 471 11.53 -21.78 -38.26
N THR A 472 11.14 -21.97 -39.52
CA THR A 472 10.46 -20.98 -40.35
C THR A 472 9.28 -21.61 -41.11
N ALA A 473 8.45 -20.79 -41.74
CA ALA A 473 7.38 -21.26 -42.62
C ALA A 473 7.87 -21.97 -43.91
N LEU A 474 9.19 -22.03 -44.14
CA LEU A 474 9.77 -22.83 -45.23
C LEU A 474 10.06 -24.27 -44.82
N ASP A 475 9.92 -24.60 -43.54
CA ASP A 475 10.15 -25.93 -43.01
C ASP A 475 8.83 -26.73 -42.92
N SER A 476 8.94 -28.06 -42.78
CA SER A 476 7.82 -28.95 -42.49
C SER A 476 8.20 -29.93 -41.39
N LEU A 477 7.22 -30.45 -40.65
CA LEU A 477 7.42 -31.40 -39.57
C LEU A 477 6.36 -32.50 -39.63
N GLY A 478 6.79 -33.76 -39.67
CA GLY A 478 5.86 -34.90 -39.73
C GLY A 478 5.08 -34.95 -41.05
N GLY A 479 5.65 -34.42 -42.14
CA GLY A 479 5.01 -34.33 -43.45
C GLY A 479 4.01 -33.17 -43.59
N LEU A 480 3.86 -32.33 -42.56
CA LEU A 480 2.97 -31.17 -42.58
C LEU A 480 3.77 -29.87 -42.76
N PRO A 481 3.49 -29.07 -43.80
CA PRO A 481 4.09 -27.74 -43.97
C PRO A 481 3.73 -26.81 -42.81
N ILE A 482 4.73 -26.05 -42.33
CA ILE A 482 4.51 -25.01 -41.32
C ILE A 482 3.96 -23.77 -42.02
N TYR A 483 2.76 -23.34 -41.63
CA TYR A 483 2.12 -22.14 -42.15
C TYR A 483 2.74 -20.88 -41.53
N VAL A 484 2.89 -20.86 -40.21
CA VAL A 484 3.51 -19.74 -39.48
C VAL A 484 4.18 -20.22 -38.20
N VAL A 485 5.20 -19.47 -37.79
CA VAL A 485 5.88 -19.63 -36.51
C VAL A 485 5.59 -18.38 -35.68
N GLU A 486 5.01 -18.58 -34.50
CA GLU A 486 4.66 -17.51 -33.56
C GLU A 486 5.25 -17.81 -32.18
N LYS A 487 5.21 -16.82 -31.27
CA LYS A 487 5.52 -17.05 -29.86
C LYS A 487 4.25 -17.31 -29.06
N GLU A 488 4.24 -18.42 -28.33
CA GLU A 488 3.19 -18.73 -27.36
C GLU A 488 3.63 -18.30 -25.96
N LYS A 489 2.86 -17.40 -25.36
CA LYS A 489 3.10 -16.91 -24.01
C LYS A 489 2.69 -17.96 -22.98
N VAL A 490 3.61 -18.27 -22.07
CA VAL A 490 3.37 -18.98 -20.82
C VAL A 490 3.40 -17.95 -19.69
N ASP A 491 2.25 -17.76 -19.02
CA ASP A 491 2.15 -16.81 -17.92
C ASP A 491 3.02 -17.23 -16.74
N GLY A 492 3.83 -16.30 -16.24
CA GLY A 492 4.48 -16.41 -14.93
C GLY A 492 3.53 -16.00 -13.79
N ALA A 493 4.05 -15.30 -12.78
CA ALA A 493 3.31 -14.86 -11.61
C ALA A 493 3.37 -13.34 -11.42
N THR A 494 2.20 -12.70 -11.33
CA THR A 494 2.04 -11.29 -10.93
C THR A 494 1.27 -11.26 -9.61
N ALA A 495 1.89 -10.71 -8.57
CA ALA A 495 1.34 -10.65 -7.22
C ALA A 495 0.35 -9.49 -7.05
N VAL A 496 -0.52 -9.61 -6.05
CA VAL A 496 -1.48 -8.58 -5.65
C VAL A 496 -1.62 -8.58 -4.13
N CYS A 497 -1.83 -7.41 -3.54
CA CYS A 497 -2.08 -7.31 -2.10
C CYS A 497 -3.48 -6.80 -1.76
N ASN A 498 -4.05 -7.34 -0.69
CA ASN A 498 -5.34 -6.99 -0.11
C ASN A 498 -5.07 -6.42 1.29
N LEU A 499 -5.31 -5.12 1.47
CA LEU A 499 -4.78 -4.36 2.60
C LEU A 499 -5.87 -3.87 3.56
N ALA A 500 -5.55 -3.87 4.85
CA ALA A 500 -6.27 -3.17 5.91
C ALA A 500 -5.29 -2.80 7.02
N SER A 501 -5.64 -1.81 7.84
CA SER A 501 -4.79 -1.36 8.94
C SER A 501 -5.54 -1.28 10.25
N ILE A 502 -4.97 -1.87 11.30
CA ILE A 502 -5.43 -1.74 12.68
C ILE A 502 -5.10 -0.35 13.19
N ASN A 503 -6.06 0.33 13.82
CA ASN A 503 -5.85 1.65 14.39
C ASN A 503 -5.38 1.54 15.85
N LEU A 504 -4.08 1.73 16.09
CA LEU A 504 -3.47 1.59 17.40
C LEU A 504 -3.94 2.65 18.41
N SER A 505 -4.50 3.78 17.97
CA SER A 505 -5.14 4.72 18.92
C SER A 505 -6.46 4.20 19.49
N ARG A 506 -7.00 3.09 18.96
CA ARG A 506 -8.22 2.42 19.44
C ARG A 506 -7.96 0.99 19.92
N VAL A 507 -7.05 0.28 19.25
CA VAL A 507 -6.77 -1.15 19.45
C VAL A 507 -5.30 -1.32 19.82
N ASN A 508 -5.00 -1.39 21.12
CA ASN A 508 -3.61 -1.47 21.60
C ASN A 508 -3.44 -2.29 22.89
N THR A 509 -4.46 -3.05 23.26
CA THR A 509 -4.43 -4.04 24.35
C THR A 509 -4.54 -5.44 23.76
N LYS A 510 -4.16 -6.45 24.56
CA LYS A 510 -4.25 -7.85 24.17
C LYS A 510 -5.70 -8.23 23.83
N GLU A 511 -6.64 -7.81 24.67
CA GLU A 511 -8.06 -8.10 24.56
C GLU A 511 -8.68 -7.48 23.29
N ASP A 512 -8.28 -6.25 22.94
CA ASP A 512 -8.73 -5.61 21.71
C ASP A 512 -8.23 -6.37 20.48
N ILE A 513 -6.96 -6.75 20.48
CA ILE A 513 -6.30 -7.41 19.34
C ILE A 513 -6.87 -8.83 19.13
N ASP A 514 -7.00 -9.62 20.21
CA ASP A 514 -7.60 -10.97 20.17
C ASP A 514 -9.02 -10.93 19.58
N ARG A 515 -9.79 -9.90 19.90
CA ARG A 515 -11.16 -9.72 19.40
C ARG A 515 -11.20 -9.32 17.93
N ILE A 516 -10.37 -8.35 17.52
CA ILE A 516 -10.56 -7.66 16.24
C ILE A 516 -9.80 -8.28 15.07
N VAL A 517 -8.60 -8.82 15.32
CA VAL A 517 -7.75 -9.38 14.26
C VAL A 517 -8.43 -10.53 13.51
N PRO A 518 -9.13 -11.48 14.17
CA PRO A 518 -9.84 -12.54 13.44
C PRO A 518 -10.90 -12.02 12.46
N ILE A 519 -11.57 -10.91 12.81
CA ILE A 519 -12.57 -10.27 11.95
C ILE A 519 -11.88 -9.62 10.73
N ALA A 520 -10.77 -8.91 10.96
CA ALA A 520 -9.99 -8.27 9.91
C ALA A 520 -9.41 -9.28 8.90
N VAL A 521 -8.81 -10.36 9.39
CA VAL A 521 -8.24 -11.41 8.54
C VAL A 521 -9.30 -12.06 7.67
N ARG A 522 -10.48 -12.36 8.23
CA ARG A 522 -11.58 -12.94 7.45
C ARG A 522 -12.14 -11.97 6.41
N ALA A 523 -12.28 -10.68 6.76
CA ALA A 523 -12.69 -9.66 5.81
C ALA A 523 -11.70 -9.55 4.63
N LEU A 524 -10.39 -9.60 4.92
CA LEU A 524 -9.33 -9.61 3.89
C LEU A 524 -9.33 -10.90 3.05
N ASP A 525 -9.54 -12.07 3.64
CA ASP A 525 -9.67 -13.32 2.87
C ASP A 525 -10.88 -13.27 1.93
N ASN A 526 -11.99 -12.69 2.38
CA ASN A 526 -13.19 -12.53 1.54
C ASN A 526 -12.97 -11.55 0.38
N VAL A 527 -12.14 -10.52 0.55
CA VAL A 527 -11.75 -9.61 -0.55
C VAL A 527 -11.18 -10.40 -1.73
N ILE A 528 -10.38 -11.44 -1.49
CA ILE A 528 -9.74 -12.25 -2.56
C ILE A 528 -10.78 -12.87 -3.49
N ASP A 529 -11.83 -13.47 -2.93
CA ASP A 529 -12.84 -14.20 -3.69
C ASP A 529 -13.87 -13.28 -4.34
N LEU A 530 -14.05 -12.08 -3.79
CA LEU A 530 -15.01 -11.08 -4.22
C LEU A 530 -14.41 -10.05 -5.17
N ASN A 531 -13.09 -9.88 -5.21
CA ASN A 531 -12.44 -8.85 -6.02
C ASN A 531 -12.63 -9.07 -7.52
N PHE A 532 -12.89 -7.98 -8.24
CA PHE A 532 -12.78 -7.95 -9.69
C PHE A 532 -11.30 -7.85 -10.12
N TYR A 533 -10.85 -8.82 -10.93
CA TYR A 533 -9.49 -8.85 -11.47
C TYR A 533 -9.48 -8.46 -12.95
N PRO A 534 -8.75 -7.40 -13.34
CA PRO A 534 -8.67 -6.98 -14.74
C PRO A 534 -7.75 -7.88 -15.59
N VAL A 535 -6.91 -8.70 -14.95
CA VAL A 535 -5.93 -9.59 -15.58
C VAL A 535 -6.03 -10.97 -14.97
N GLU A 536 -6.18 -12.01 -15.80
CA GLU A 536 -6.34 -13.40 -15.35
C GLU A 536 -5.12 -13.91 -14.58
N LYS A 537 -3.90 -13.62 -15.08
CA LYS A 537 -2.62 -13.97 -14.43
C LYS A 537 -2.61 -13.55 -12.95
N VAL A 538 -3.02 -12.31 -12.66
CA VAL A 538 -3.11 -11.79 -11.29
C VAL A 538 -4.09 -12.57 -10.43
N LYS A 539 -5.28 -12.90 -10.97
CA LYS A 539 -6.28 -13.71 -10.26
C LYS A 539 -5.72 -15.09 -9.93
N ARG A 540 -5.09 -15.75 -10.90
CA ARG A 540 -4.49 -17.08 -10.71
C ARG A 540 -3.40 -17.05 -9.63
N THR A 541 -2.50 -16.06 -9.67
CA THR A 541 -1.48 -15.90 -8.61
C THR A 541 -2.13 -15.73 -7.24
N ASN A 542 -3.13 -14.83 -7.11
CA ASN A 542 -3.76 -14.59 -5.83
C ASN A 542 -4.57 -15.78 -5.31
N MET A 543 -5.15 -16.59 -6.19
CA MET A 543 -5.85 -17.81 -5.75
C MET A 543 -4.87 -18.89 -5.26
N ARG A 544 -3.62 -18.89 -5.74
CA ARG A 544 -2.56 -19.82 -5.30
C ARG A 544 -2.00 -19.46 -3.92
N SER A 545 -1.71 -18.17 -3.68
CA SER A 545 -1.10 -17.71 -2.43
C SER A 545 -2.11 -17.17 -1.40
N ARG A 546 -3.28 -16.72 -1.86
CA ARG A 546 -4.30 -16.01 -1.06
C ARG A 546 -3.72 -14.90 -0.19
N SER A 547 -2.89 -14.04 -0.79
CA SER A 547 -2.12 -13.04 -0.08
C SER A 547 -2.99 -11.94 0.53
N ILE A 548 -2.73 -11.60 1.79
CA ILE A 548 -3.29 -10.42 2.48
C ILE A 548 -2.16 -9.58 3.09
N GLY A 549 -2.47 -8.37 3.54
CA GLY A 549 -1.54 -7.51 4.27
C GLY A 549 -2.28 -6.72 5.33
N LEU A 550 -2.33 -7.25 6.54
CA LEU A 550 -2.81 -6.54 7.72
C LEU A 550 -1.68 -5.72 8.32
N GLY A 551 -1.84 -4.40 8.32
CA GLY A 551 -0.89 -3.44 8.87
C GLY A 551 -1.41 -2.76 10.13
N VAL A 552 -0.72 -1.70 10.55
CA VAL A 552 -1.10 -0.85 11.67
C VAL A 552 -1.02 0.64 11.29
N MET A 553 -1.77 1.48 11.99
CA MET A 553 -1.71 2.94 11.94
C MET A 553 -1.91 3.54 13.32
N GLY A 554 -1.68 4.84 13.49
CA GLY A 554 -1.97 5.51 14.76
C GLY A 554 -0.92 5.33 15.85
N GLU A 555 0.30 4.88 15.52
CA GLU A 555 1.35 4.59 16.51
C GLU A 555 1.71 5.85 17.34
N ALA A 556 1.94 6.99 16.69
CA ALA A 556 2.27 8.24 17.40
C ALA A 556 1.15 8.73 18.32
N GLN A 557 -0.12 8.62 17.91
CA GLN A 557 -1.24 8.95 18.78
C GLN A 557 -1.32 8.00 19.98
N MET A 558 -1.19 6.69 19.77
CA MET A 558 -1.19 5.71 20.85
C MET A 558 -0.12 6.02 21.89
N LEU A 559 1.10 6.33 21.45
CA LEU A 559 2.20 6.68 22.35
C LEU A 559 1.92 7.98 23.10
N ALA A 560 1.38 8.99 22.42
CA ALA A 560 1.04 10.27 23.05
C ALA A 560 -0.04 10.13 24.14
N GLU A 561 -1.09 9.37 23.86
CA GLU A 561 -2.18 9.12 24.83
C GLU A 561 -1.74 8.25 26.01
N LYS A 562 -0.76 7.37 25.81
CA LYS A 562 -0.13 6.59 26.88
C LYS A 562 1.01 7.32 27.59
N GLN A 563 1.33 8.54 27.16
CA GLN A 563 2.44 9.32 27.71
C GLN A 563 3.80 8.60 27.60
N ILE A 564 3.99 7.89 26.48
CA ILE A 564 5.23 7.18 26.16
C ILE A 564 6.05 8.01 25.18
N MET A 565 7.31 8.28 25.52
CA MET A 565 8.21 9.02 24.63
C MET A 565 8.62 8.17 23.43
N TRP A 566 8.55 8.76 22.24
CA TRP A 566 8.99 8.09 21.01
C TRP A 566 10.46 7.66 21.11
N GLY A 567 10.70 6.38 20.87
CA GLY A 567 12.05 5.79 20.88
C GLY A 567 12.63 5.47 22.25
N SER A 568 11.86 5.66 23.32
CA SER A 568 12.22 5.18 24.66
C SER A 568 12.19 3.64 24.73
N GLN A 569 12.75 3.07 25.80
CA GLN A 569 12.66 1.63 26.04
C GLN A 569 11.20 1.18 26.20
N GLU A 570 10.39 1.96 26.91
CA GLU A 570 8.94 1.71 27.07
C GLU A 570 8.20 1.68 25.72
N HIS A 571 8.58 2.56 24.77
CA HIS A 571 8.07 2.49 23.40
C HIS A 571 8.45 1.18 22.72
N PHE A 572 9.72 0.78 22.78
CA PHE A 572 10.20 -0.45 22.16
C PHE A 572 9.51 -1.69 22.72
N ASP A 573 9.33 -1.76 24.04
CA ASP A 573 8.65 -2.87 24.70
C ASP A 573 7.16 -2.90 24.33
N LYS A 574 6.50 -1.73 24.29
CA LYS A 574 5.08 -1.64 23.96
C LYS A 574 4.79 -2.02 22.51
N ILE A 575 5.60 -1.57 21.56
CA ILE A 575 5.37 -1.90 20.14
C ILE A 575 5.69 -3.38 19.87
N ASP A 576 6.67 -3.95 20.57
CA ASP A 576 6.96 -5.38 20.51
C ASP A 576 5.77 -6.22 20.99
N GLU A 577 5.16 -5.87 22.13
CA GLU A 577 3.98 -6.54 22.69
C GLU A 577 2.77 -6.49 21.75
N ILE A 578 2.52 -5.32 21.15
CA ILE A 578 1.42 -5.13 20.21
C ILE A 578 1.65 -5.95 18.95
N MET A 579 2.83 -5.87 18.35
CA MET A 579 3.12 -6.57 17.10
C MET A 579 3.21 -8.09 17.27
N GLU A 580 3.67 -8.56 18.43
CA GLU A 580 3.54 -9.97 18.83
C GLU A 580 2.07 -10.40 18.83
N SER A 581 1.20 -9.63 19.49
CA SER A 581 -0.24 -9.91 19.57
C SER A 581 -0.91 -9.92 18.19
N VAL A 582 -0.58 -8.94 17.34
CA VAL A 582 -1.10 -8.85 15.97
C VAL A 582 -0.64 -10.07 15.16
N SER A 583 0.65 -10.42 15.24
CA SER A 583 1.22 -11.52 14.47
C SER A 583 0.64 -12.87 14.88
N TYR A 584 0.59 -13.14 16.18
CA TYR A 584 0.00 -14.37 16.73
C TYR A 584 -1.45 -14.53 16.28
N ASN A 585 -2.28 -13.51 16.51
CA ASN A 585 -3.70 -13.57 16.18
C ASN A 585 -3.96 -13.64 14.67
N THR A 586 -3.11 -13.00 13.85
CA THR A 586 -3.25 -13.04 12.39
C THR A 586 -2.97 -14.45 11.86
N ILE A 587 -1.89 -15.08 12.34
CA ILE A 587 -1.55 -16.47 11.98
C ILE A 587 -2.62 -17.43 12.47
N ASN A 588 -3.04 -17.27 13.73
CA ASN A 588 -4.08 -18.09 14.35
C ASN A 588 -5.40 -18.02 13.57
N ALA A 589 -5.87 -16.81 13.25
CA ALA A 589 -7.09 -16.60 12.49
C ALA A 589 -7.02 -17.20 11.08
N SER A 590 -5.89 -17.06 10.38
CA SER A 590 -5.71 -17.69 9.07
C SER A 590 -5.71 -19.22 9.16
N SER A 591 -5.15 -19.81 10.23
CA SER A 591 -5.22 -21.26 10.47
C SER A 591 -6.63 -21.75 10.81
N ASP A 592 -7.43 -20.94 11.51
CA ASP A 592 -8.84 -21.25 11.78
C ASP A 592 -9.69 -21.20 10.50
N ILE A 593 -9.45 -20.21 9.63
CA ILE A 593 -10.12 -20.18 8.32
C ILE A 593 -9.65 -21.36 7.45
N ALA A 594 -8.40 -21.83 7.57
CA ALA A 594 -7.91 -22.99 6.84
C ALA A 594 -8.67 -24.27 7.20
N LEU A 595 -9.00 -24.45 8.49
CA LEU A 595 -9.80 -25.57 8.96
C LEU A 595 -11.21 -25.55 8.37
N GLU A 596 -11.79 -24.35 8.22
CA GLU A 596 -13.15 -24.16 7.71
C GLU A 596 -13.23 -24.23 6.17
N LYS A 597 -12.36 -23.48 5.48
CA LYS A 597 -12.43 -23.22 4.02
C LYS A 597 -11.31 -23.90 3.22
N GLY A 598 -10.42 -24.63 3.89
CA GLY A 598 -9.23 -25.25 3.30
C GLY A 598 -8.01 -24.31 3.30
N ALA A 599 -6.82 -24.91 3.37
CA ALA A 599 -5.55 -24.19 3.26
C ALA A 599 -5.35 -23.60 1.85
N TYR A 600 -4.46 -22.61 1.71
CA TYR A 600 -4.08 -22.12 0.37
C TYR A 600 -3.36 -23.22 -0.42
N PRO A 601 -3.51 -23.26 -1.76
CA PRO A 601 -2.98 -24.33 -2.60
C PRO A 601 -1.48 -24.65 -2.39
N GLU A 602 -0.65 -23.62 -2.21
CA GLU A 602 0.81 -23.75 -2.09
C GLU A 602 1.30 -23.93 -0.64
N PHE A 603 0.44 -24.35 0.30
CA PHE A 603 0.80 -24.47 1.71
C PHE A 603 1.89 -25.52 1.97
N ALA A 604 1.83 -26.68 1.32
CA ALA A 604 2.80 -27.75 1.53
C ALA A 604 4.21 -27.31 1.08
N GLY A 605 5.19 -27.41 1.98
CA GLY A 605 6.58 -26.98 1.75
C GLY A 605 6.89 -25.58 2.28
N SER A 606 5.86 -24.76 2.50
CA SER A 606 6.02 -23.40 3.07
C SER A 606 6.71 -23.42 4.43
N LYS A 607 7.26 -22.27 4.83
CA LYS A 607 7.75 -22.05 6.20
C LYS A 607 6.66 -22.30 7.23
N TRP A 608 5.42 -21.91 6.93
CA TRP A 608 4.26 -22.21 7.77
C TRP A 608 4.10 -23.72 8.01
N SER A 609 4.14 -24.52 6.95
CA SER A 609 4.02 -25.99 7.06
C SER A 609 5.18 -26.65 7.82
N ARG A 610 6.37 -26.03 7.75
CA ARG A 610 7.55 -26.42 8.55
C ARG A 610 7.49 -25.91 9.99
N GLY A 611 6.52 -25.05 10.29
CA GLY A 611 6.33 -24.38 11.58
C GLY A 611 7.42 -23.37 11.88
N ILE A 612 7.88 -22.64 10.87
CA ILE A 612 8.78 -21.48 10.98
C ILE A 612 7.90 -20.23 10.92
N MET A 613 8.03 -19.37 11.93
CA MET A 613 7.25 -18.15 12.14
C MET A 613 8.11 -16.90 11.88
N PRO A 614 7.53 -15.70 11.67
CA PRO A 614 8.29 -14.50 11.31
C PRO A 614 9.44 -14.19 12.28
N HIS A 615 9.19 -14.33 13.58
CA HIS A 615 10.15 -13.98 14.63
C HIS A 615 11.35 -14.93 14.71
N ASP A 616 11.29 -16.13 14.12
CA ASP A 616 12.43 -17.06 14.06
C ASP A 616 13.58 -16.51 13.22
N HIS A 617 13.30 -15.51 12.38
CA HIS A 617 14.31 -14.86 11.54
C HIS A 617 15.01 -13.69 12.24
N ALA A 618 14.53 -13.26 13.42
CA ALA A 618 15.10 -12.13 14.13
C ALA A 618 16.53 -12.41 14.63
N THR A 619 17.38 -11.40 14.50
CA THR A 619 18.76 -11.49 15.00
C THR A 619 18.80 -11.25 16.51
N ALA A 620 19.85 -11.72 17.16
CA ALA A 620 20.09 -11.44 18.58
C ALA A 620 20.13 -9.93 18.87
N GLU A 621 20.65 -9.12 17.93
CA GLU A 621 20.67 -7.67 18.07
C GLU A 621 19.26 -7.08 18.14
N VAL A 622 18.32 -7.55 17.31
CA VAL A 622 16.91 -7.10 17.35
C VAL A 622 16.20 -7.57 18.61
N ILE A 623 16.44 -8.82 19.03
CA ILE A 623 15.86 -9.36 20.27
C ILE A 623 16.31 -8.52 21.48
N ASN A 624 17.57 -8.10 21.50
CA ASN A 624 18.15 -7.30 22.59
C ASN A 624 17.73 -5.82 22.57
N LEU A 625 16.94 -5.35 21.60
CA LEU A 625 16.37 -4.00 21.62
C LEU A 625 15.22 -3.86 22.62
N VAL A 626 14.70 -4.98 23.11
CA VAL A 626 13.47 -5.07 23.90
C VAL A 626 13.79 -5.69 25.25
N ASP A 627 13.25 -5.13 26.34
CA ASP A 627 13.47 -5.59 27.71
C ASP A 627 12.15 -6.02 28.37
N ARG A 628 11.55 -7.09 27.84
CA ARG A 628 10.30 -7.68 28.35
C ARG A 628 10.52 -8.88 29.29
N GLY A 629 11.75 -9.15 29.73
CA GLY A 629 12.08 -10.30 30.59
C GLY A 629 12.66 -11.53 29.88
N GLY A 630 13.16 -11.39 28.66
CA GLY A 630 13.91 -12.45 27.94
C GLY A 630 13.04 -13.49 27.22
N LEU A 631 13.55 -14.72 27.03
CA LEU A 631 12.88 -15.80 26.27
C LEU A 631 11.51 -16.23 26.82
N PHE A 632 11.20 -15.90 28.08
CA PHE A 632 9.92 -16.19 28.74
C PHE A 632 8.95 -14.99 28.76
N ALA A 633 9.27 -13.93 28.02
CA ALA A 633 8.50 -12.68 27.93
C ALA A 633 7.29 -12.74 26.98
N SER A 634 7.15 -13.84 26.24
CA SER A 634 6.08 -13.97 25.25
C SER A 634 4.73 -14.04 25.95
N THR A 635 3.79 -13.22 25.49
CA THR A 635 2.41 -13.21 26.01
C THR A 635 1.57 -14.37 25.45
N TYR A 636 2.11 -15.13 24.48
CA TYR A 636 1.37 -16.15 23.74
C TYR A 636 2.15 -17.47 23.59
N GLU A 637 1.42 -18.57 23.52
CA GLU A 637 1.98 -19.92 23.37
C GLU A 637 2.28 -20.25 21.89
N TRP A 638 3.43 -19.77 21.40
CA TRP A 638 3.83 -19.96 20.00
C TRP A 638 4.03 -21.42 19.58
N ASP A 639 4.46 -22.30 20.50
CA ASP A 639 4.63 -23.72 20.21
C ASP A 639 3.29 -24.43 19.95
N GLU A 640 2.25 -24.04 20.68
CA GLU A 640 0.88 -24.51 20.42
C GLU A 640 0.38 -24.03 19.07
N LEU A 641 0.62 -22.75 18.73
CA LEU A 641 0.26 -22.21 17.42
C LEU A 641 1.01 -22.91 16.28
N ARG A 642 2.31 -23.22 16.45
CA ARG A 642 3.08 -24.01 15.47
C ARG A 642 2.45 -25.38 15.26
N ALA A 643 2.12 -26.09 16.34
CA ALA A 643 1.48 -27.40 16.26
C ALA A 643 0.11 -27.31 15.57
N LYS A 644 -0.67 -26.27 15.88
CA LYS A 644 -1.96 -25.97 15.25
C LYS A 644 -1.81 -25.75 13.75
N VAL A 645 -0.89 -24.87 13.32
CA VAL A 645 -0.64 -24.55 11.91
C VAL A 645 -0.18 -25.79 11.13
N LYS A 646 0.72 -26.60 11.69
CA LYS A 646 1.16 -27.85 11.05
C LYS A 646 0.02 -28.83 10.82
N ARG A 647 -0.93 -28.90 11.77
CA ARG A 647 -2.07 -29.81 11.73
C ARG A 647 -3.20 -29.31 10.80
N GLN A 648 -3.54 -28.04 10.89
CA GLN A 648 -4.71 -27.45 10.24
C GLN A 648 -4.40 -26.80 8.88
N GLY A 649 -3.16 -26.36 8.68
CA GLY A 649 -2.78 -25.52 7.57
C GLY A 649 -3.02 -24.03 7.82
N MET A 650 -2.80 -23.25 6.76
CA MET A 650 -3.00 -21.80 6.71
C MET A 650 -3.88 -21.43 5.53
N ARG A 651 -4.78 -20.46 5.69
CA ARG A 651 -5.64 -19.99 4.61
C ARG A 651 -4.91 -19.04 3.66
N ASN A 652 -3.93 -18.30 4.16
CA ASN A 652 -3.24 -17.22 3.46
C ASN A 652 -1.73 -17.44 3.55
N GLY A 653 -1.04 -17.35 2.41
CA GLY A 653 0.40 -17.57 2.30
C GLY A 653 1.23 -16.36 2.74
N TYR A 654 0.66 -15.16 2.68
CA TYR A 654 1.23 -13.90 3.17
C TYR A 654 0.17 -13.15 3.98
N LEU A 655 0.56 -12.52 5.09
CA LEU A 655 -0.37 -12.09 6.13
C LEU A 655 -0.28 -10.60 6.50
N MET A 656 0.91 -10.09 6.77
CA MET A 656 1.12 -8.81 7.44
C MET A 656 2.00 -7.90 6.60
N ALA A 657 1.58 -6.67 6.43
CA ALA A 657 2.34 -5.62 5.76
C ALA A 657 1.88 -4.26 6.27
N VAL A 658 2.83 -3.40 6.66
CA VAL A 658 2.51 -2.04 7.12
C VAL A 658 2.64 -1.08 5.94
N ALA A 659 1.53 -0.83 5.26
CA ALA A 659 1.44 0.12 4.16
C ALA A 659 1.29 1.57 4.66
N PRO A 660 1.57 2.58 3.84
CA PRO A 660 1.26 3.97 4.16
C PRO A 660 -0.25 4.12 4.29
N THR A 661 -0.72 4.81 5.32
CA THR A 661 -2.17 4.90 5.62
C THR A 661 -2.80 6.24 5.29
N SER A 662 -2.08 7.17 4.66
CA SER A 662 -2.47 8.53 4.29
C SER A 662 -4.00 8.79 4.32
N SER A 663 -4.74 8.26 3.34
CA SER A 663 -6.18 8.50 3.20
C SER A 663 -7.05 7.89 4.30
N ILE A 664 -6.71 6.70 4.81
CA ILE A 664 -7.51 6.02 5.84
C ILE A 664 -7.21 6.54 7.26
N SER A 665 -5.99 7.03 7.52
CA SER A 665 -5.68 7.73 8.77
C SER A 665 -6.35 9.10 8.83
N ILE A 666 -6.48 9.81 7.70
CA ILE A 666 -7.28 11.03 7.61
C ILE A 666 -8.75 10.73 7.92
N LEU A 667 -9.32 9.73 7.24
CA LEU A 667 -10.72 9.34 7.39
C LEU A 667 -11.06 9.05 8.86
N THR A 668 -10.18 8.34 9.55
CA THR A 668 -10.35 7.96 10.97
C THR A 668 -9.88 9.02 11.96
N GLY A 669 -9.21 10.08 11.49
CA GLY A 669 -8.67 11.15 12.31
C GLY A 669 -7.55 10.71 13.26
N THR A 670 -6.70 9.76 12.83
CA THR A 670 -5.56 9.22 13.60
C THR A 670 -4.21 9.61 12.97
N THR A 671 -3.10 9.37 13.65
CA THR A 671 -1.76 9.55 13.08
C THR A 671 -1.42 8.46 12.07
N GLN A 672 -0.49 8.74 11.17
CA GLN A 672 -0.23 7.89 10.02
C GLN A 672 0.67 6.71 10.36
N ALA A 673 0.29 5.52 9.89
CA ALA A 673 1.10 4.30 9.93
C ALA A 673 1.90 4.14 11.25
N ILE A 674 3.22 4.13 11.13
CA ILE A 674 4.20 3.79 12.17
C ILE A 674 5.24 4.89 12.38
N GLU A 675 4.94 6.09 11.90
CA GLU A 675 5.89 7.21 11.86
C GLU A 675 5.58 8.24 12.95
N PRO A 676 6.60 8.96 13.45
CA PRO A 676 6.38 10.15 14.26
C PRO A 676 5.65 11.22 13.44
N VAL A 677 4.99 12.15 14.12
CA VAL A 677 4.22 13.21 13.44
C VAL A 677 5.14 14.18 12.72
N PHE A 678 4.74 14.68 11.55
CA PHE A 678 5.48 15.72 10.84
C PHE A 678 5.55 17.01 11.67
N LYS A 679 4.38 17.51 12.07
CA LYS A 679 4.17 18.66 12.95
C LYS A 679 2.95 18.40 13.84
N ARG A 680 2.81 19.18 14.92
CA ARG A 680 1.63 19.14 15.81
C ARG A 680 0.42 19.87 15.23
N LYS A 681 0.66 20.90 14.41
CA LYS A 681 -0.34 21.65 13.64
C LYS A 681 0.20 21.90 12.24
N TRP A 682 -0.66 21.77 11.26
CA TRP A 682 -0.38 22.07 9.86
C TRP A 682 -1.66 22.47 9.13
N PHE A 683 -1.54 22.88 7.88
CA PHE A 683 -2.64 23.09 6.96
C PHE A 683 -2.65 22.00 5.90
N GLU A 684 -3.83 21.44 5.69
CA GLU A 684 -4.09 20.45 4.66
C GLU A 684 -4.70 21.13 3.43
N GLU A 685 -4.12 20.95 2.26
CA GLU A 685 -4.73 21.43 1.03
C GLU A 685 -5.78 20.43 0.52
N ASN A 686 -7.01 20.91 0.30
CA ASN A 686 -8.05 20.13 -0.36
C ASN A 686 -8.71 20.90 -1.51
N LEU A 687 -9.62 20.26 -2.23
CA LEU A 687 -10.37 20.86 -3.36
C LEU A 687 -11.16 22.14 -2.99
N SER A 688 -11.36 22.41 -1.70
CA SER A 688 -12.15 23.52 -1.16
C SER A 688 -11.30 24.57 -0.40
N GLY A 689 -9.97 24.41 -0.33
CA GLY A 689 -9.04 25.33 0.33
C GLY A 689 -8.13 24.66 1.37
N LEU A 690 -7.49 25.48 2.20
CA LEU A 690 -6.62 25.03 3.29
C LEU A 690 -7.45 24.72 4.55
N ILE A 691 -7.33 23.52 5.08
CA ILE A 691 -7.95 23.10 6.34
C ILE A 691 -6.87 23.06 7.43
N PRO A 692 -6.97 23.85 8.51
CA PRO A 692 -6.12 23.66 9.67
C PRO A 692 -6.37 22.29 10.31
N VAL A 693 -5.29 21.57 10.60
CA VAL A 693 -5.31 20.27 11.27
C VAL A 693 -4.36 20.31 12.45
N VAL A 694 -4.79 19.70 13.54
CA VAL A 694 -4.00 19.49 14.75
C VAL A 694 -3.95 17.98 14.99
N VAL A 695 -2.83 17.49 15.53
CA VAL A 695 -2.73 16.09 15.93
C VAL A 695 -3.85 15.71 16.91
N PRO A 696 -4.34 14.46 16.88
CA PRO A 696 -5.48 14.05 17.70
C PRO A 696 -5.20 14.23 19.19
N ASN A 697 -6.22 14.57 19.99
CA ASN A 697 -6.12 14.66 21.45
C ASN A 697 -4.92 15.50 21.97
N LEU A 698 -4.53 16.54 21.23
CA LEU A 698 -3.47 17.46 21.68
C LEU A 698 -3.95 18.26 22.90
N SER A 699 -3.14 18.23 23.95
CA SER A 699 -3.37 18.90 25.23
C SER A 699 -2.03 19.19 25.90
N PRO A 700 -1.98 19.97 26.99
CA PRO A 700 -0.76 20.12 27.78
C PRO A 700 -0.13 18.78 28.22
N ASP A 701 -0.96 17.75 28.48
CA ASP A 701 -0.53 16.44 28.95
C ASP A 701 0.01 15.54 27.83
N THR A 702 -0.36 15.79 26.57
CA THR A 702 0.04 14.96 25.41
C THR A 702 1.06 15.67 24.50
N TRP A 703 1.24 16.99 24.65
CA TRP A 703 2.10 17.82 23.79
C TRP A 703 3.53 17.30 23.65
N ALA A 704 4.16 16.94 24.78
CA ALA A 704 5.55 16.50 24.83
C ALA A 704 5.79 15.17 24.10
N TYR A 705 4.75 14.34 23.99
CA TYR A 705 4.84 12.98 23.45
C TYR A 705 4.64 12.92 21.93
N TYR A 706 4.04 13.96 21.34
CA TYR A 706 4.02 14.15 19.89
C TYR A 706 5.38 14.64 19.38
N THR A 707 6.33 13.72 19.18
CA THR A 707 7.69 14.02 18.70
C THR A 707 7.67 14.33 17.20
N PRO A 708 8.17 15.50 16.76
CA PRO A 708 8.30 15.80 15.33
C PRO A 708 9.33 14.92 14.63
N ALA A 709 9.01 14.45 13.43
CA ALA A 709 9.80 13.46 12.69
C ALA A 709 11.25 13.93 12.37
N TYR A 710 11.42 15.22 12.07
CA TYR A 710 12.72 15.83 11.75
C TYR A 710 13.62 16.05 12.97
N ASP A 711 13.04 16.08 14.16
CA ASP A 711 13.78 16.27 15.40
C ASP A 711 14.40 14.95 15.88
N LEU A 712 13.79 13.81 15.52
CA LEU A 712 14.22 12.48 15.92
C LEU A 712 15.52 12.03 15.24
N ASP A 713 16.39 11.33 15.98
CA ASP A 713 17.48 10.55 15.38
C ASP A 713 16.89 9.37 14.61
N GLN A 714 17.12 9.34 13.30
CA GLN A 714 16.50 8.34 12.41
C GLN A 714 17.00 6.93 12.71
N ARG A 715 18.14 6.76 13.39
CA ARG A 715 18.60 5.42 13.85
C ARG A 715 17.68 4.83 14.92
N VAL A 716 17.00 5.67 15.70
CA VAL A 716 15.97 5.24 16.66
C VAL A 716 14.73 4.74 15.92
N LEU A 717 14.34 5.43 14.85
CA LEU A 717 13.25 4.99 13.97
C LEU A 717 13.57 3.64 13.31
N ILE A 718 14.80 3.44 12.83
CA ILE A 718 15.25 2.14 12.29
C ILE A 718 15.14 1.02 13.34
N ARG A 719 15.49 1.28 14.61
CA ARG A 719 15.35 0.29 15.70
C ARG A 719 13.89 -0.07 15.96
N ALA A 720 13.00 0.91 16.04
CA ALA A 720 11.55 0.66 16.16
C ALA A 720 11.02 -0.19 15.00
N ALA A 721 11.44 0.14 13.77
CA ALA A 721 11.06 -0.62 12.58
C ALA A 721 11.59 -2.07 12.62
N ALA A 722 12.81 -2.30 13.12
CA ALA A 722 13.36 -3.64 13.29
C ALA A 722 12.54 -4.49 14.28
N ILE A 723 12.13 -3.88 15.40
CA ILE A 723 11.27 -4.53 16.40
C ILE A 723 9.93 -4.94 15.77
N ARG A 724 9.31 -4.07 14.96
CA ARG A 724 8.09 -4.44 14.21
C ARG A 724 8.37 -5.54 13.19
N GLN A 725 9.45 -5.41 12.41
CA GLN A 725 9.78 -6.31 11.29
C GLN A 725 9.96 -7.75 11.73
N LYS A 726 10.44 -7.98 12.97
CA LYS A 726 10.51 -9.29 13.62
C LYS A 726 9.19 -10.06 13.53
N TRP A 727 8.06 -9.37 13.62
CA TRP A 727 6.73 -9.99 13.67
C TRP A 727 6.01 -10.04 12.32
N ILE A 728 6.56 -9.40 11.28
CA ILE A 728 5.93 -9.17 9.97
C ILE A 728 6.58 -10.07 8.91
N ASP A 729 5.77 -10.85 8.20
CA ASP A 729 6.21 -11.77 7.12
C ASP A 729 6.50 -11.05 5.79
N GLN A 730 5.78 -9.96 5.46
CA GLN A 730 6.16 -9.02 4.38
C GLN A 730 6.97 -7.85 4.96
N GLY A 731 6.73 -6.60 4.58
CA GLY A 731 7.53 -5.45 5.01
C GLY A 731 6.71 -4.31 5.61
N GLN A 732 7.37 -3.14 5.70
CA GLN A 732 6.77 -1.91 6.18
C GLN A 732 7.33 -0.72 5.39
N SER A 733 6.46 0.21 5.00
CA SER A 733 6.87 1.45 4.34
C SER A 733 7.47 2.40 5.38
N LEU A 734 8.80 2.45 5.43
CA LEU A 734 9.52 3.24 6.43
C LEU A 734 10.16 4.48 5.82
N ASN A 735 9.63 5.65 6.14
CA ASN A 735 10.18 6.93 5.72
C ASN A 735 11.37 7.33 6.60
N ILE A 736 12.30 8.12 6.03
CA ILE A 736 13.46 8.68 6.73
C ILE A 736 13.40 10.20 6.59
N PHE A 737 13.50 10.90 7.71
CA PHE A 737 13.36 12.36 7.77
C PHE A 737 14.69 13.02 8.14
N ILE A 738 15.15 13.95 7.32
CA ILE A 738 16.45 14.61 7.51
C ILE A 738 16.33 16.11 7.24
N THR A 739 16.92 16.91 8.11
CA THR A 739 17.11 18.35 7.90
C THR A 739 18.45 18.60 7.21
N LEU A 740 18.57 19.67 6.42
CA LEU A 740 19.82 19.96 5.68
C LEU A 740 21.06 20.09 6.60
N ASP A 741 20.90 20.56 7.83
CA ASP A 741 21.98 20.68 8.81
C ASP A 741 22.47 19.32 9.35
N LYS A 742 21.60 18.31 9.39
CA LYS A 742 21.94 16.93 9.78
C LYS A 742 22.38 16.06 8.59
N ALA A 743 22.12 16.50 7.36
CA ALA A 743 22.38 15.73 6.15
C ALA A 743 23.89 15.60 5.88
N SER A 744 24.44 14.40 6.15
CA SER A 744 25.80 14.05 5.75
C SER A 744 25.83 12.65 5.14
N GLY A 745 26.77 12.42 4.20
CA GLY A 745 26.94 11.09 3.61
C GLY A 745 27.26 10.00 4.64
N LYS A 746 27.95 10.36 5.74
CA LYS A 746 28.19 9.44 6.86
C LYS A 746 26.90 9.08 7.58
N TYR A 747 26.07 10.07 7.90
CA TYR A 747 24.82 9.83 8.61
C TYR A 747 23.84 8.98 7.78
N LEU A 748 23.69 9.29 6.49
CA LEU A 748 22.91 8.45 5.56
C LEU A 748 23.44 7.01 5.52
N ASN A 749 24.75 6.84 5.39
CA ASN A 749 25.37 5.51 5.44
C ASN A 749 25.05 4.78 6.75
N ASP A 750 25.18 5.45 7.89
CA ASP A 750 24.95 4.84 9.21
C ASP A 750 23.48 4.38 9.37
N ILE A 751 22.51 5.14 8.84
CA ILE A 751 21.08 4.76 8.83
C ILE A 751 20.84 3.49 8.01
N TYR A 752 21.25 3.48 6.74
CA TYR A 752 20.92 2.37 5.84
C TYR A 752 21.76 1.11 6.11
N MET A 753 22.99 1.26 6.62
CA MET A 753 23.78 0.12 7.11
C MET A 753 23.15 -0.48 8.37
N LEU A 754 22.61 0.35 9.27
CA LEU A 754 21.88 -0.14 10.44
C LEU A 754 20.59 -0.87 10.03
N ALA A 755 19.82 -0.30 9.07
CA ALA A 755 18.61 -0.93 8.54
C ALA A 755 18.89 -2.34 7.99
N TRP A 756 19.93 -2.46 7.16
CA TRP A 756 20.38 -3.75 6.63
C TRP A 756 20.75 -4.74 7.74
N LYS A 757 21.60 -4.32 8.69
CA LYS A 757 22.08 -5.19 9.79
C LYS A 757 20.98 -5.68 10.72
N LEU A 758 19.98 -4.83 10.98
CA LEU A 758 18.84 -5.18 11.82
C LEU A 758 17.75 -5.97 11.07
N GLY A 759 17.98 -6.34 9.80
CA GLY A 759 17.08 -7.23 9.06
C GLY A 759 15.87 -6.53 8.47
N LEU A 760 15.88 -5.20 8.31
CA LEU A 760 14.80 -4.51 7.58
C LEU A 760 14.80 -4.99 6.13
N LYS A 761 13.60 -5.06 5.53
CA LYS A 761 13.43 -5.47 4.13
C LYS A 761 13.46 -4.29 3.17
N SER A 762 13.19 -3.08 3.66
CA SER A 762 13.15 -1.86 2.86
C SER A 762 13.21 -0.60 3.72
N THR A 763 13.56 0.49 3.05
CA THR A 763 13.19 1.86 3.40
C THR A 763 12.37 2.45 2.26
N TYR A 764 11.63 3.53 2.52
CA TYR A 764 10.71 4.13 1.58
C TYR A 764 11.13 5.53 1.11
N TYR A 765 10.51 6.62 1.56
CA TYR A 765 11.00 7.94 1.15
C TYR A 765 12.14 8.44 2.04
N LEU A 766 13.11 9.10 1.41
CA LEU A 766 14.02 10.00 2.09
C LEU A 766 13.48 11.43 1.95
N ARG A 767 13.07 12.04 3.06
CA ARG A 767 12.47 13.37 3.11
C ARG A 767 13.49 14.37 3.64
N SER A 768 13.92 15.28 2.78
CA SER A 768 14.78 16.42 3.14
C SER A 768 13.95 17.70 3.31
N GLN A 769 14.16 18.43 4.40
CA GLN A 769 13.52 19.74 4.61
C GLN A 769 14.49 20.87 4.24
N SER A 770 14.12 21.73 3.29
CA SER A 770 14.84 22.98 3.02
C SER A 770 14.54 24.01 4.13
N PRO A 771 15.54 24.68 4.72
CA PRO A 771 15.37 25.73 5.72
C PRO A 771 14.46 26.88 5.27
N GLU A 772 14.37 27.12 3.96
CA GLU A 772 13.61 28.22 3.36
C GLU A 772 12.12 27.86 3.14
N LEU A 773 11.76 26.57 3.22
CA LEU A 773 10.41 26.03 3.05
C LEU A 773 9.85 25.54 4.40
N ALA A 774 9.95 26.38 5.43
CA ALA A 774 9.15 26.23 6.65
C ALA A 774 7.67 26.57 6.36
N SER A 775 7.07 25.91 5.38
CA SER A 775 5.65 25.96 5.08
C SER A 775 4.86 25.35 6.24
N ASP A 776 3.80 26.03 6.68
CA ASP A 776 2.81 25.45 7.60
C ASP A 776 1.79 24.56 6.89
N VAL A 777 1.85 24.48 5.56
CA VAL A 777 1.07 23.53 4.75
C VAL A 777 1.81 22.20 4.70
N GLU A 778 1.15 21.12 5.12
CA GLU A 778 1.64 19.75 4.92
C GLU A 778 1.37 19.38 3.45
N ASP A 779 2.42 19.32 2.65
CA ASP A 779 2.37 18.66 1.35
C ASP A 779 2.31 17.15 1.56
N ARG A 780 1.12 16.57 1.45
CA ARG A 780 0.94 15.13 1.62
C ARG A 780 1.66 14.29 0.58
N SER A 781 2.13 14.84 -0.53
CA SER A 781 3.06 14.14 -1.43
C SER A 781 4.35 13.71 -0.70
N MET A 782 4.62 14.32 0.46
CA MET A 782 5.64 13.92 1.44
C MET A 782 5.35 12.60 2.19
N GLU A 783 4.17 11.99 2.04
CA GLU A 783 3.82 10.70 2.64
C GLU A 783 3.94 9.57 1.62
N CYS A 784 3.15 9.65 0.55
CA CYS A 784 3.20 8.75 -0.60
C CYS A 784 2.58 9.41 -1.83
N VAL A 785 3.43 9.81 -2.79
CA VAL A 785 3.00 10.46 -4.03
C VAL A 785 2.11 9.53 -4.85
N GLY A 786 2.41 8.23 -4.87
CA GLY A 786 1.70 7.27 -5.71
C GLY A 786 0.40 6.70 -5.13
N CYS A 787 0.20 6.80 -3.82
CA CYS A 787 -1.04 6.39 -3.16
C CYS A 787 -2.04 7.54 -2.95
N GLN A 788 -1.68 8.75 -3.35
CA GLN A 788 -2.51 9.95 -3.19
C GLN A 788 -3.22 10.34 -4.46
#